data_AF-A0A958DJ12-F1
#
_entry.id   AF-A0A958DJ12-F1
#
_cell.length_a   1.000
_cell.length_b   1.000
_cell.length_c   1.000
_cell.angle_alpha   90.00
_cell.angle_beta   90.00
_cell.angle_gamma   90.00
#
_symmetry.space_group_name_H-M   'P 1'
#
loop_
_entity.id
_entity.type
_entity.pdbx_description
1 polymer ?
#
loop_
_entity_poly.entity_id
_entity_poly.type
_entity_poly.pdbx_seq_one_letter_code
_entity_poly.pdbx_strand_id
1 'polypeptide(L)'
;ADLIVSGITVPDSALSGDSVTFSWTIRNIGDNPAVGWLTDAVYVSADTAWQISDPLAGTDYRYIDLAPGAVQQRSLRVRLSEVVQADSLGNLLNPLPGVVPGNYVAIVRTDIRNNIREYNLANNRRTSDDSLTVDVPRLALGTADTTTIREEQILYYRVDVEENLDLRITLNGDSLNAANEIYVAYNRVPTLTDYDFVGNVPFSANQSFLIPGTQTASYYLAIIARNQSLISQEVSVLAEALPFSITGIFPSYGGANGRVTSTINGAGFSDSTQVYLKISGDSLLPSIYTEWKSRSEMTARWNLTGIDVGAYDVVVSNSDTVSVVLTNGFNVQSPDSIQLKTTLIGPQASRLGSDVAYTVTVENIGNMDVEITEIVVIFPSNQTVEIVSDDLLGKPIPAEIANNPDLPGMGVSLGNGYAILPALARDVSPGQRLEATVIFRNLSPVEASQMPVYVTATPYSRDDFLFRELAFILEVRDYILSLDPSSVPQEIIDYFSLPEGAVDYLDYIKSTKFFTEESLDGPTLPLVYSPLENILLTNNLIMNSVPLCEAIIGGVAWLAGLAVTVASAAYITSGTSAAIVAGSFFLSLYTGGRYLCQFSSTCTKVVLEDNNLENWFDLADLIGPGASLLDAGLNGSLAALRLANIGGLIYFVGAGSEIICNILRAAFDPNDITGPAGFGDEHWV
;
A
#
# COMPACT_ATOMS: atom_id res chain seq x y z
N ALA A 1 0.46 -65.34 -39.84
CA ALA A 1 0.75 -65.82 -38.47
C ALA A 1 -0.44 -65.49 -37.58
N ASP A 2 -0.35 -65.70 -36.27
CA ASP A 2 -1.29 -65.15 -35.28
C ASP A 2 -0.54 -64.93 -33.97
N LEU A 3 -0.13 -63.70 -33.66
CA LEU A 3 0.64 -63.35 -32.48
C LEU A 3 -0.32 -63.01 -31.32
N ILE A 4 0.05 -63.46 -30.13
CA ILE A 4 -0.67 -63.12 -28.90
C ILE A 4 0.31 -62.73 -27.81
N VAL A 5 -0.05 -61.73 -27.02
CA VAL A 5 0.64 -61.40 -25.77
C VAL A 5 0.16 -62.38 -24.69
N SER A 6 1.04 -63.31 -24.31
CA SER A 6 0.73 -64.45 -23.44
C SER A 6 1.12 -64.27 -21.97
N GLY A 7 1.77 -63.17 -21.61
CA GLY A 7 2.06 -62.78 -20.23
C GLY A 7 2.79 -61.45 -20.17
N ILE A 8 2.56 -60.69 -19.10
CA ILE A 8 3.23 -59.42 -18.80
C ILE A 8 3.59 -59.43 -17.30
N THR A 9 4.80 -59.00 -16.98
CA THR A 9 5.29 -58.85 -15.61
C THR A 9 5.70 -57.41 -15.38
N VAL A 10 5.23 -56.85 -14.27
CA VAL A 10 5.52 -55.49 -13.81
C VAL A 10 6.14 -55.59 -12.40
N PRO A 11 6.95 -54.61 -11.96
CA PRO A 11 7.38 -54.55 -10.56
C PRO A 11 6.21 -54.14 -9.64
N ASP A 12 6.27 -54.56 -8.38
CA ASP A 12 5.22 -54.25 -7.38
C ASP A 12 5.15 -52.74 -7.07
N SER A 13 6.30 -52.06 -7.03
CA SER A 13 6.37 -50.64 -6.71
C SER A 13 7.54 -49.91 -7.39
N ALA A 14 7.40 -48.61 -7.63
CA ALA A 14 8.47 -47.74 -8.12
C ALA A 14 8.27 -46.28 -7.69
N LEU A 15 9.35 -45.50 -7.64
CA LEU A 15 9.24 -44.04 -7.60
C LEU A 15 9.14 -43.49 -9.03
N SER A 16 8.43 -42.38 -9.23
CA SER A 16 8.24 -41.77 -10.56
C SER A 16 9.58 -41.41 -11.23
N GLY A 17 10.62 -41.10 -10.45
CA GLY A 17 11.99 -40.89 -10.94
C GLY A 17 12.82 -42.15 -11.22
N ASP A 18 12.35 -43.35 -10.85
CA ASP A 18 13.09 -44.59 -11.02
C ASP A 18 12.94 -45.18 -12.43
N SER A 19 13.94 -46.00 -12.81
CA SER A 19 13.84 -46.85 -14.00
C SER A 19 13.25 -48.22 -13.64
N VAL A 20 12.05 -48.53 -14.11
CA VAL A 20 11.38 -49.82 -13.98
C VAL A 20 11.64 -50.72 -15.18
N THR A 21 11.44 -52.03 -15.05
CA THR A 21 11.54 -52.97 -16.18
C THR A 21 10.23 -53.70 -16.37
N PHE A 22 9.63 -53.52 -17.54
CA PHE A 22 8.46 -54.24 -17.99
C PHE A 22 8.90 -55.43 -18.83
N SER A 23 8.37 -56.62 -18.55
CA SER A 23 8.66 -57.83 -19.35
C SER A 23 7.39 -58.41 -19.93
N TRP A 24 7.42 -58.89 -21.17
CA TRP A 24 6.28 -59.51 -21.82
C TRP A 24 6.68 -60.69 -22.69
N THR A 25 5.70 -61.56 -22.95
CA THR A 25 5.88 -62.80 -23.72
C THR A 25 4.94 -62.83 -24.91
N ILE A 26 5.47 -62.93 -26.12
CA ILE A 26 4.70 -63.10 -27.36
C ILE A 26 4.76 -64.54 -27.82
N ARG A 27 3.64 -65.07 -28.30
CA ARG A 27 3.53 -66.41 -28.86
C ARG A 27 2.89 -66.35 -30.24
N ASN A 28 3.42 -67.08 -31.22
CA ASN A 28 2.71 -67.33 -32.47
C ASN A 28 1.79 -68.55 -32.29
N ILE A 29 0.48 -68.35 -32.26
CA ILE A 29 -0.53 -69.41 -32.13
C ILE A 29 -1.12 -69.85 -33.48
N GLY A 30 -0.71 -69.22 -34.58
CA GLY A 30 -1.17 -69.56 -35.92
C GLY A 30 -0.33 -70.64 -36.60
N ASP A 31 -0.84 -71.18 -37.71
CA ASP A 31 -0.20 -72.28 -38.45
C ASP A 31 0.99 -71.84 -39.34
N ASN A 32 1.17 -70.54 -39.54
CA ASN A 32 2.21 -69.96 -40.38
C ASN A 32 3.24 -69.20 -39.54
N PRO A 33 4.55 -69.21 -39.90
CA PRO A 33 5.56 -68.43 -39.20
C PRO A 33 5.26 -66.92 -39.27
N ALA A 34 5.61 -66.19 -38.21
CA ALA A 34 5.56 -64.73 -38.16
C ALA A 34 6.93 -64.18 -38.56
N VAL A 35 7.04 -63.67 -39.78
CA VAL A 35 8.31 -63.21 -40.35
C VAL A 35 8.16 -61.75 -40.77
N GLY A 36 9.01 -60.88 -40.23
CA GLY A 36 8.99 -59.45 -40.59
C GLY A 36 9.41 -58.53 -39.45
N TRP A 37 9.25 -57.23 -39.69
CA TRP A 37 9.53 -56.19 -38.70
C TRP A 37 8.33 -55.98 -37.78
N LEU A 38 8.51 -56.26 -36.50
CA LEU A 38 7.53 -56.13 -35.43
C LEU A 38 7.82 -54.87 -34.60
N THR A 39 6.77 -54.16 -34.21
CA THR A 39 6.84 -53.11 -33.18
C THR A 39 5.92 -53.48 -32.03
N ASP A 40 6.48 -53.69 -30.84
CA ASP A 40 5.70 -53.80 -29.62
C ASP A 40 5.64 -52.44 -28.93
N ALA A 41 4.52 -52.13 -28.29
CA ALA A 41 4.33 -50.93 -27.48
C ALA A 41 3.89 -51.31 -26.07
N VAL A 42 4.51 -50.70 -25.05
CA VAL A 42 4.18 -50.86 -23.64
C VAL A 42 3.58 -49.57 -23.12
N TYR A 43 2.37 -49.62 -22.59
CA TYR A 43 1.66 -48.49 -21.98
C TYR A 43 1.53 -48.71 -20.46
N VAL A 44 1.52 -47.62 -19.70
CA VAL A 44 1.24 -47.61 -18.25
C VAL A 44 -0.12 -46.97 -18.05
N SER A 45 -1.13 -47.74 -17.65
CA SER A 45 -2.53 -47.28 -17.54
C SER A 45 -3.05 -47.36 -16.12
N ALA A 46 -3.93 -46.43 -15.75
CA ALA A 46 -4.62 -46.41 -14.45
C ALA A 46 -5.76 -47.44 -14.37
N ASP A 47 -6.16 -48.02 -15.50
CA ASP A 47 -7.19 -49.06 -15.56
C ASP A 47 -6.82 -50.16 -16.57
N THR A 48 -7.70 -51.15 -16.72
CA THR A 48 -7.42 -52.32 -17.56
C THR A 48 -7.72 -52.12 -19.05
N ALA A 49 -8.34 -51.00 -19.43
CA ALA A 49 -8.80 -50.71 -20.77
C ALA A 49 -7.81 -49.77 -21.47
N TRP A 50 -7.33 -50.19 -22.64
CA TRP A 50 -6.46 -49.33 -23.44
C TRP A 50 -7.22 -48.11 -23.96
N GLN A 51 -6.68 -46.93 -23.68
CA GLN A 51 -7.13 -45.65 -24.19
C GLN A 51 -5.97 -44.93 -24.90
N ILE A 52 -6.31 -44.06 -25.84
CA ILE A 52 -5.30 -43.27 -26.56
C ILE A 52 -4.55 -42.31 -25.62
N SER A 53 -5.18 -41.95 -24.50
CA SER A 53 -4.61 -41.11 -23.44
C SER A 53 -3.67 -41.86 -22.50
N ASP A 54 -3.57 -43.20 -22.58
CA ASP A 54 -2.67 -43.97 -21.73
C ASP A 54 -1.20 -43.60 -22.03
N PRO A 55 -0.41 -43.28 -21.00
CA PRO A 55 1.02 -43.04 -21.15
C PRO A 55 1.76 -44.20 -21.85
N LEU A 56 2.41 -43.92 -22.99
CA LEU A 56 3.34 -44.84 -23.64
C LEU A 56 4.66 -44.83 -22.89
N ALA A 57 5.02 -45.99 -22.34
CA ALA A 57 6.27 -46.27 -21.64
C ALA A 57 7.44 -46.41 -22.64
N GLY A 58 7.18 -47.00 -23.81
CA GLY A 58 8.12 -47.10 -24.92
C GLY A 58 7.76 -48.20 -25.91
N THR A 59 8.61 -48.36 -26.93
CA THR A 59 8.43 -49.36 -28.00
C THR A 59 9.66 -50.24 -28.19
N ASP A 60 9.47 -51.48 -28.64
CA ASP A 60 10.53 -52.41 -29.05
C ASP A 60 10.36 -52.76 -30.53
N TYR A 61 11.22 -52.21 -31.39
CA TYR A 61 11.22 -52.41 -32.83
C TYR A 61 12.29 -53.42 -33.25
N ARG A 62 11.90 -54.50 -33.92
CA ARG A 62 12.83 -55.59 -34.28
C ARG A 62 12.36 -56.41 -35.47
N TYR A 63 13.29 -57.14 -36.08
CA TYR A 63 12.95 -58.22 -37.02
C TYR A 63 12.72 -59.53 -36.27
N ILE A 64 11.69 -60.28 -36.64
CA ILE A 64 11.40 -61.60 -36.09
C ILE A 64 11.25 -62.65 -37.19
N ASP A 65 11.53 -63.90 -36.83
CA ASP A 65 11.13 -65.12 -37.54
C ASP A 65 10.67 -66.12 -36.47
N LEU A 66 9.38 -66.07 -36.14
CA LEU A 66 8.79 -66.84 -35.05
C LEU A 66 7.93 -67.98 -35.61
N ALA A 67 8.43 -69.21 -35.51
CA ALA A 67 7.74 -70.41 -35.97
C ALA A 67 6.38 -70.61 -35.28
N PRO A 68 5.45 -71.36 -35.89
CA PRO A 68 4.19 -71.77 -35.26
C PRO A 68 4.42 -72.39 -33.87
N GLY A 69 3.68 -71.93 -32.87
CA GLY A 69 3.76 -72.37 -31.47
C GLY A 69 4.94 -71.80 -30.67
N ALA A 70 5.92 -71.16 -31.33
CA ALA A 70 7.10 -70.61 -30.65
C ALA A 70 6.76 -69.37 -29.82
N VAL A 71 7.60 -69.14 -28.81
CA VAL A 71 7.43 -68.08 -27.81
C VAL A 71 8.69 -67.23 -27.77
N GLN A 72 8.53 -65.92 -27.57
CA GLN A 72 9.62 -64.98 -27.37
C GLN A 72 9.34 -64.07 -26.18
N GLN A 73 10.28 -63.98 -25.24
CA GLN A 73 10.26 -63.03 -24.14
C GLN A 73 11.03 -61.75 -24.49
N ARG A 74 10.53 -60.61 -24.02
CA ARG A 74 11.13 -59.29 -24.17
C ARG A 74 11.04 -58.52 -22.86
N SER A 75 11.91 -57.55 -22.71
CA SER A 75 11.93 -56.64 -21.58
C SER A 75 12.30 -55.23 -22.04
N LEU A 76 11.65 -54.23 -21.47
CA LEU A 76 11.93 -52.82 -21.70
C LEU A 76 12.17 -52.13 -20.36
N ARG A 77 13.32 -51.47 -20.22
CA ARG A 77 13.63 -50.62 -19.08
C ARG A 77 13.13 -49.20 -19.38
N VAL A 78 12.24 -48.68 -18.54
CA VAL A 78 11.54 -47.41 -18.74
C VAL A 78 11.71 -46.52 -17.51
N ARG A 79 11.86 -45.22 -17.71
CA ARG A 79 11.75 -44.22 -16.64
C ARG A 79 10.33 -43.69 -16.59
N LEU A 80 9.67 -43.82 -15.44
CA LEU A 80 8.28 -43.41 -15.31
C LEU A 80 8.09 -41.89 -15.42
N SER A 81 9.15 -41.11 -15.23
CA SER A 81 9.19 -39.66 -15.44
C SER A 81 9.30 -39.24 -16.91
N GLU A 82 9.55 -40.17 -17.84
CA GLU A 82 9.82 -39.90 -19.27
C GLU A 82 8.78 -40.53 -20.21
N VAL A 83 7.58 -40.87 -19.70
CA VAL A 83 6.49 -41.41 -20.52
C VAL A 83 5.92 -40.34 -21.46
N VAL A 84 5.29 -40.77 -22.56
CA VAL A 84 4.76 -39.86 -23.59
C VAL A 84 3.34 -40.21 -23.99
N GLN A 85 2.61 -39.24 -24.53
CA GLN A 85 1.41 -39.53 -25.33
C GLN A 85 1.82 -40.12 -26.68
N ALA A 86 1.05 -41.06 -27.19
CA ALA A 86 1.30 -41.67 -28.48
C ALA A 86 0.02 -41.85 -29.29
N ASP A 87 0.14 -41.87 -30.62
CA ASP A 87 -0.98 -42.21 -31.48
C ASP A 87 -1.31 -43.71 -31.43
N SER A 88 -2.34 -44.13 -32.18
CA SER A 88 -2.81 -45.51 -32.19
C SER A 88 -1.79 -46.52 -32.74
N LEU A 89 -0.72 -46.04 -33.40
CA LEU A 89 0.38 -46.79 -34.00
C LEU A 89 1.68 -46.72 -33.18
N GLY A 90 1.66 -46.06 -32.01
CA GLY A 90 2.81 -45.91 -31.14
C GLY A 90 3.82 -44.83 -31.59
N ASN A 91 3.41 -43.90 -32.45
CA ASN A 91 4.25 -42.74 -32.76
C ASN A 91 4.16 -41.72 -31.62
N LEU A 92 5.32 -41.20 -31.22
CA LEU A 92 5.44 -40.25 -30.11
C LEU A 92 4.75 -38.93 -30.49
N LEU A 93 3.89 -38.42 -29.62
CA LEU A 93 3.19 -37.15 -29.80
C LEU A 93 3.79 -36.06 -28.91
N ASN A 94 3.49 -36.12 -27.61
CA ASN A 94 3.92 -35.12 -26.63
C ASN A 94 4.52 -35.82 -25.40
N PRO A 95 5.59 -35.27 -24.80
CA PRO A 95 6.04 -35.75 -23.50
C PRO A 95 4.94 -35.55 -22.45
N LEU A 96 4.84 -36.48 -21.51
CA LEU A 96 4.00 -36.34 -20.33
C LEU A 96 4.89 -36.04 -19.12
N PRO A 97 4.33 -35.39 -18.08
CA PRO A 97 5.02 -35.11 -16.83
C PRO A 97 5.28 -36.39 -15.99
N GLY A 98 5.45 -37.54 -16.60
CA GLY A 98 5.56 -38.79 -15.88
C GLY A 98 4.23 -39.32 -15.34
N VAL A 99 4.31 -40.45 -14.63
CA VAL A 99 3.17 -41.10 -14.00
C VAL A 99 2.98 -40.56 -12.57
N VAL A 100 1.75 -40.16 -12.22
CA VAL A 100 1.42 -39.66 -10.87
C VAL A 100 1.41 -40.81 -9.84
N PRO A 101 1.52 -40.53 -8.53
CA PRO A 101 1.34 -41.56 -7.53
C PRO A 101 -0.02 -42.26 -7.67
N GLY A 102 0.00 -43.58 -7.66
CA GLY A 102 -1.19 -44.37 -7.93
C GLY A 102 -0.87 -45.81 -8.29
N ASN A 103 -1.92 -46.61 -8.51
CA ASN A 103 -1.78 -47.98 -8.94
C ASN A 103 -2.01 -48.07 -10.45
N TYR A 104 -1.08 -48.71 -11.15
CA TYR A 104 -1.09 -48.83 -12.59
C TYR A 104 -0.98 -50.28 -13.03
N VAL A 105 -1.40 -50.56 -14.25
CA VAL A 105 -1.16 -51.82 -14.95
C VAL A 105 -0.39 -51.53 -16.24
N ALA A 106 0.35 -52.53 -16.73
CA ALA A 106 0.98 -52.43 -18.03
C ALA A 106 0.06 -53.00 -19.11
N ILE A 107 -0.13 -52.26 -20.20
CA ILE A 107 -0.82 -52.76 -21.39
C ILE A 107 0.20 -52.93 -22.51
N VAL A 108 0.34 -54.14 -23.03
CA VAL A 108 1.23 -54.43 -24.16
C VAL A 108 0.42 -54.66 -25.41
N ARG A 109 0.78 -53.95 -26.48
CA ARG A 109 0.25 -54.13 -27.83
C ARG A 109 1.37 -54.61 -28.75
N THR A 110 1.30 -55.85 -29.20
CA THR A 110 2.25 -56.42 -30.16
C THR A 110 1.83 -56.13 -31.60
N ASP A 111 2.80 -56.06 -32.50
CA ASP A 111 2.65 -55.64 -33.89
C ASP A 111 1.77 -54.39 -34.07
N ILE A 112 2.01 -53.35 -33.27
CA ILE A 112 1.15 -52.15 -33.25
C ILE A 112 1.08 -51.44 -34.62
N ARG A 113 2.07 -51.69 -35.50
CA ARG A 113 2.13 -51.17 -36.87
C ARG A 113 1.50 -52.11 -37.92
N ASN A 114 1.04 -53.29 -37.49
CA ASN A 114 0.38 -54.30 -38.32
C ASN A 114 1.21 -54.64 -39.57
N ASN A 115 2.51 -54.84 -39.38
CA ASN A 115 3.46 -55.11 -40.46
C ASN A 115 3.50 -56.60 -40.82
N ILE A 116 3.11 -57.47 -39.89
CA ILE A 116 3.03 -58.91 -40.09
C ILE A 116 1.57 -59.25 -40.33
N ARG A 117 1.29 -60.05 -41.35
CA ARG A 117 -0.08 -60.44 -41.66
C ARG A 117 -0.57 -61.51 -40.68
N GLU A 118 -1.63 -61.19 -39.95
CA GLU A 118 -2.19 -62.04 -38.90
C GLU A 118 -3.66 -62.41 -39.14
N TYR A 119 -4.11 -63.48 -38.48
CA TYR A 119 -5.50 -63.94 -38.55
C TYR A 119 -6.42 -63.19 -37.59
N ASN A 120 -5.93 -62.91 -36.38
CA ASN A 120 -6.63 -62.15 -35.38
C ASN A 120 -5.70 -61.02 -34.93
N LEU A 121 -6.25 -59.80 -34.82
CA LEU A 121 -5.51 -58.62 -34.35
C LEU A 121 -5.99 -58.19 -32.95
N ALA A 122 -7.10 -58.77 -32.47
CA ALA A 122 -7.68 -58.41 -31.18
C ALA A 122 -6.93 -59.04 -30.00
N ASN A 123 -6.26 -60.16 -30.23
CA ASN A 123 -5.38 -60.88 -29.30
C ASN A 123 -3.96 -60.30 -29.23
N ASN A 124 -3.65 -59.29 -30.04
CA ASN A 124 -2.37 -58.58 -29.98
C ASN A 124 -2.25 -57.65 -28.77
N ARG A 125 -3.30 -57.52 -27.95
CA ARG A 125 -3.32 -56.67 -26.76
C ARG A 125 -3.57 -57.50 -25.51
N ARG A 126 -2.79 -57.24 -24.45
CA ARG A 126 -3.04 -57.77 -23.11
C ARG A 126 -2.70 -56.72 -22.05
N THR A 127 -3.40 -56.79 -20.93
CA THR A 127 -3.12 -56.05 -19.70
C THR A 127 -2.42 -56.97 -18.70
N SER A 128 -1.49 -56.46 -17.89
CA SER A 128 -0.83 -57.21 -16.83
C SER A 128 -1.82 -57.72 -15.79
N ASP A 129 -1.52 -58.88 -15.23
CA ASP A 129 -2.32 -59.46 -14.12
C ASP A 129 -1.95 -58.80 -12.78
N ASP A 130 -0.68 -58.38 -12.65
CA ASP A 130 -0.15 -57.65 -11.51
C ASP A 130 -0.22 -56.12 -11.73
N SER A 131 -0.27 -55.37 -10.63
CA SER A 131 -0.26 -53.91 -10.61
C SER A 131 1.07 -53.35 -10.12
N LEU A 132 1.46 -52.20 -10.67
CA LEU A 132 2.59 -51.38 -10.27
C LEU A 132 2.11 -50.18 -9.45
N THR A 133 2.51 -50.08 -8.18
CA THR A 133 2.29 -48.87 -7.37
C THR A 133 3.39 -47.85 -7.63
N VAL A 134 3.03 -46.68 -8.15
CA VAL A 134 3.94 -45.55 -8.36
C VAL A 134 3.80 -44.56 -7.21
N ASP A 135 4.92 -44.03 -6.74
CA ASP A 135 4.97 -42.97 -5.73
C ASP A 135 6.04 -41.91 -6.06
N VAL A 136 6.17 -40.85 -5.28
CA VAL A 136 7.25 -39.85 -5.41
C VAL A 136 8.10 -39.76 -4.15
N PRO A 137 9.39 -39.37 -4.26
CA PRO A 137 10.24 -39.11 -3.11
C PRO A 137 9.59 -38.13 -2.12
N ARG A 138 9.61 -38.48 -0.83
CA ARG A 138 9.14 -37.60 0.24
C ARG A 138 10.24 -36.63 0.65
N LEU A 139 9.97 -35.33 0.53
CA LEU A 139 10.81 -34.27 1.06
C LEU A 139 10.39 -33.99 2.52
N ALA A 140 11.27 -34.28 3.47
CA ALA A 140 11.01 -34.04 4.88
C ALA A 140 11.11 -32.55 5.22
N LEU A 141 10.17 -32.03 6.01
CA LEU A 141 10.21 -30.64 6.47
C LEU A 141 11.50 -30.36 7.25
N GLY A 142 12.13 -29.22 6.95
CA GLY A 142 13.35 -28.73 7.60
C GLY A 142 14.64 -29.49 7.22
N THR A 143 14.58 -30.47 6.31
CA THR A 143 15.76 -31.22 5.85
C THR A 143 15.92 -31.07 4.35
N ALA A 144 17.07 -30.53 3.92
CA ALA A 144 17.35 -30.38 2.51
C ALA A 144 17.72 -31.73 1.88
N ASP A 145 17.19 -32.00 0.69
CA ASP A 145 17.62 -33.12 -0.15
C ASP A 145 18.54 -32.60 -1.27
N THR A 146 19.71 -33.20 -1.42
CA THR A 146 20.70 -32.80 -2.42
C THR A 146 20.87 -33.90 -3.46
N THR A 147 20.70 -33.54 -4.73
CA THR A 147 20.74 -34.47 -5.85
C THR A 147 21.24 -33.79 -7.13
N THR A 148 21.43 -34.56 -8.19
CA THR A 148 21.81 -34.03 -9.51
C THR A 148 20.61 -34.05 -10.45
N ILE A 149 20.38 -32.96 -11.17
CA ILE A 149 19.36 -32.84 -12.20
C ILE A 149 20.00 -32.54 -13.56
N ARG A 150 19.55 -33.21 -14.62
CA ARG A 150 19.99 -32.97 -16.00
C ARG A 150 19.14 -31.92 -16.69
N GLU A 151 19.67 -31.31 -17.75
CA GLU A 151 18.91 -30.39 -18.59
C GLU A 151 17.61 -31.06 -19.08
N GLU A 152 16.48 -30.34 -18.96
CA GLU A 152 15.12 -30.80 -19.28
C GLU A 152 14.59 -31.98 -18.44
N GLN A 153 15.37 -32.53 -17.52
CA GLN A 153 14.89 -33.53 -16.58
C GLN A 153 13.95 -32.87 -15.57
N ILE A 154 12.89 -33.61 -15.19
CA ILE A 154 11.99 -33.21 -14.11
C ILE A 154 12.29 -34.07 -12.87
N LEU A 155 12.49 -33.41 -11.73
CA LEU A 155 12.53 -34.05 -10.41
C LEU A 155 11.21 -33.84 -9.68
N TYR A 156 10.70 -34.91 -9.07
CA TYR A 156 9.45 -34.89 -8.33
C TYR A 156 9.68 -35.09 -6.84
N TYR A 157 8.95 -34.33 -6.03
CA TYR A 157 8.85 -34.52 -4.60
C TYR A 157 7.40 -34.45 -4.13
N ARG A 158 7.11 -35.05 -2.97
CA ARG A 158 5.95 -34.70 -2.16
C ARG A 158 6.40 -34.15 -0.81
N VAL A 159 5.67 -33.19 -0.29
CA VAL A 159 5.83 -32.69 1.08
C VAL A 159 4.48 -32.76 1.79
N ASP A 160 4.45 -33.36 2.97
CA ASP A 160 3.27 -33.40 3.82
C ASP A 160 3.32 -32.23 4.79
N VAL A 161 2.27 -31.42 4.82
CA VAL A 161 2.18 -30.24 5.69
C VAL A 161 0.83 -30.22 6.39
N GLU A 162 0.81 -29.75 7.64
CA GLU A 162 -0.41 -29.52 8.38
C GLU A 162 -1.20 -28.33 7.81
N GLU A 163 -2.44 -28.18 8.23
CA GLU A 163 -3.28 -27.05 7.84
C GLU A 163 -2.75 -25.73 8.40
N ASN A 164 -3.02 -24.64 7.68
CA ASN A 164 -2.84 -23.26 8.13
C ASN A 164 -1.39 -22.91 8.51
N LEU A 165 -0.40 -23.58 7.92
CA LEU A 165 1.01 -23.19 7.99
C LEU A 165 1.43 -22.42 6.72
N ASP A 166 2.54 -21.70 6.80
CA ASP A 166 3.18 -21.12 5.63
C ASP A 166 4.36 -22.00 5.23
N LEU A 167 4.29 -22.62 4.05
CA LEU A 167 5.32 -23.54 3.57
C LEU A 167 6.30 -22.77 2.66
N ARG A 168 7.54 -22.61 3.10
CA ARG A 168 8.65 -22.11 2.27
C ARG A 168 9.26 -23.25 1.48
N ILE A 169 9.37 -23.06 0.17
CA ILE A 169 10.17 -23.92 -0.71
C ILE A 169 11.41 -23.15 -1.15
N THR A 170 12.58 -23.76 -0.95
CA THR A 170 13.86 -23.22 -1.38
C THR A 170 14.58 -24.25 -2.25
N LEU A 171 15.05 -23.81 -3.42
CA LEU A 171 15.93 -24.56 -4.29
C LEU A 171 17.22 -23.77 -4.45
N ASN A 172 18.35 -24.43 -4.24
CA ASN A 172 19.66 -23.88 -4.56
C ASN A 172 20.31 -24.75 -5.63
N GLY A 173 20.77 -24.13 -6.72
CA GLY A 173 21.56 -24.78 -7.76
C GLY A 173 23.01 -24.31 -7.72
N ASP A 174 23.94 -25.18 -8.08
CA ASP A 174 25.38 -24.86 -8.15
C ASP A 174 25.79 -24.10 -9.44
N SER A 175 24.86 -23.91 -10.38
CA SER A 175 25.10 -23.30 -11.69
C SER A 175 24.56 -21.87 -11.79
N LEU A 176 25.44 -20.89 -11.99
CA LEU A 176 25.05 -19.48 -12.20
C LEU A 176 24.29 -19.21 -13.51
N ASN A 177 24.35 -20.14 -14.47
CA ASN A 177 23.70 -20.01 -15.80
C ASN A 177 22.44 -20.88 -15.93
N ALA A 178 21.96 -21.47 -14.83
CA ALA A 178 20.70 -22.20 -14.83
C ALA A 178 19.52 -21.27 -14.51
N ALA A 179 18.36 -21.60 -15.06
CA ALA A 179 17.08 -20.96 -14.81
C ALA A 179 16.10 -22.05 -14.38
N ASN A 180 16.23 -22.52 -13.14
CA ASN A 180 15.44 -23.65 -12.66
C ASN A 180 13.99 -23.22 -12.45
N GLU A 181 13.06 -24.05 -12.91
CA GLU A 181 11.62 -23.85 -12.72
C GLU A 181 11.12 -24.79 -11.63
N ILE A 182 10.21 -24.31 -10.77
CA ILE A 182 9.54 -25.12 -9.75
C ILE A 182 8.05 -24.88 -9.86
N TYR A 183 7.30 -25.97 -9.96
CA TYR A 183 5.84 -25.96 -9.94
C TYR A 183 5.36 -26.75 -8.73
N VAL A 184 4.30 -26.29 -8.08
CA VAL A 184 3.73 -26.95 -6.91
C VAL A 184 2.21 -27.05 -7.05
N ALA A 185 1.64 -28.19 -6.69
CA ALA A 185 0.19 -28.39 -6.65
C ALA A 185 -0.24 -29.17 -5.40
N TYR A 186 -1.40 -28.81 -4.86
CA TYR A 186 -2.03 -29.48 -3.75
C TYR A 186 -2.73 -30.76 -4.22
N ASN A 187 -2.38 -31.89 -3.60
CA ASN A 187 -2.99 -33.21 -3.79
C ASN A 187 -3.00 -33.75 -5.25
N ARG A 188 -2.15 -33.22 -6.14
CA ARG A 188 -1.92 -33.70 -7.50
C ARG A 188 -0.51 -33.36 -7.95
N VAL A 189 0.08 -34.14 -8.85
CA VAL A 189 1.41 -33.82 -9.43
C VAL A 189 1.27 -32.65 -10.40
N PRO A 190 2.05 -31.58 -10.25
CA PRO A 190 1.97 -30.43 -11.14
C PRO A 190 2.56 -30.74 -12.52
N THR A 191 2.06 -30.01 -13.51
CA THR A 191 2.55 -29.99 -14.88
C THR A 191 2.92 -28.55 -15.27
N LEU A 192 3.57 -28.35 -16.42
CA LEU A 192 3.87 -27.01 -16.95
C LEU A 192 2.61 -26.14 -17.16
N THR A 193 1.43 -26.77 -17.28
CA THR A 193 0.15 -26.09 -17.56
C THR A 193 -0.89 -26.26 -16.45
N ASP A 194 -0.61 -27.05 -15.42
CA ASP A 194 -1.51 -27.31 -14.30
C ASP A 194 -0.71 -27.31 -13.00
N TYR A 195 -0.82 -26.23 -12.23
CA TYR A 195 -0.13 -26.02 -10.96
C TYR A 195 -0.89 -24.98 -10.13
N ASP A 196 -0.65 -24.95 -8.82
CA ASP A 196 -1.21 -23.94 -7.92
C ASP A 196 -0.19 -22.82 -7.63
N PHE A 197 1.10 -23.16 -7.57
CA PHE A 197 2.19 -22.22 -7.31
C PHE A 197 3.37 -22.46 -8.25
N VAL A 198 4.12 -21.40 -8.54
CA VAL A 198 5.33 -21.42 -9.36
C VAL A 198 6.41 -20.56 -8.72
N GLY A 199 7.68 -20.96 -8.89
CA GLY A 199 8.82 -20.15 -8.50
C GLY A 199 8.78 -18.75 -9.12
N ASN A 200 9.14 -17.73 -8.35
CA ASN A 200 8.95 -16.33 -8.70
C ASN A 200 10.26 -15.57 -8.95
N VAL A 201 11.41 -16.26 -9.00
CA VAL A 201 12.71 -15.64 -9.30
C VAL A 201 13.06 -15.89 -10.78
N PRO A 202 12.87 -14.92 -11.68
CA PRO A 202 13.10 -15.16 -13.10
C PRO A 202 14.59 -15.38 -13.39
N PHE A 203 14.88 -16.31 -14.32
CA PHE A 203 16.23 -16.59 -14.84
C PHE A 203 17.29 -16.94 -13.78
N SER A 204 16.87 -17.56 -12.67
CA SER A 204 17.75 -17.91 -11.56
C SER A 204 17.76 -19.42 -11.32
N ALA A 205 18.94 -19.95 -10.99
CA ALA A 205 19.11 -21.33 -10.54
C ALA A 205 18.53 -21.53 -9.14
N ASN A 206 18.59 -20.46 -8.34
CA ASN A 206 18.06 -20.44 -6.98
C ASN A 206 16.63 -19.92 -7.00
N GLN A 207 15.71 -20.64 -6.39
CA GLN A 207 14.31 -20.26 -6.24
C GLN A 207 13.96 -20.25 -4.76
N SER A 208 13.12 -19.29 -4.34
CA SER A 208 12.59 -19.26 -2.98
C SER A 208 11.24 -18.57 -2.97
N PHE A 209 10.20 -19.28 -2.55
CA PHE A 209 8.83 -18.75 -2.49
C PHE A 209 8.03 -19.40 -1.36
N LEU A 210 6.89 -18.79 -1.03
CA LEU A 210 5.99 -19.22 0.02
C LEU A 210 4.69 -19.77 -0.57
N ILE A 211 4.19 -20.84 0.04
CA ILE A 211 2.85 -21.39 -0.14
C ILE A 211 2.07 -21.04 1.14
N PRO A 212 1.23 -20.00 1.09
CA PRO A 212 0.49 -19.55 2.27
C PRO A 212 -0.70 -20.47 2.57
N GLY A 213 -1.01 -20.63 3.85
CA GLY A 213 -2.25 -21.28 4.30
C GLY A 213 -2.40 -22.70 3.77
N THR A 214 -1.43 -23.57 4.09
CA THR A 214 -1.43 -24.95 3.62
C THR A 214 -2.71 -25.70 4.02
N GLN A 215 -3.15 -26.65 3.20
CA GLN A 215 -4.23 -27.57 3.52
C GLN A 215 -3.67 -28.92 3.98
N THR A 216 -4.43 -29.65 4.79
CA THR A 216 -4.06 -31.00 5.26
C THR A 216 -4.08 -32.00 4.10
N ALA A 217 -2.96 -32.17 3.42
CA ALA A 217 -2.59 -33.29 2.55
C ALA A 217 -1.13 -33.10 2.08
N SER A 218 -0.74 -33.80 1.00
CA SER A 218 0.56 -33.60 0.36
C SER A 218 0.51 -32.49 -0.70
N TYR A 219 1.56 -31.67 -0.73
CA TYR A 219 1.89 -30.81 -1.87
C TYR A 219 2.94 -31.52 -2.73
N TYR A 220 2.74 -31.54 -4.03
CA TYR A 220 3.65 -32.17 -4.98
C TYR A 220 4.43 -31.11 -5.72
N LEU A 221 5.74 -31.32 -5.85
CA LEU A 221 6.66 -30.41 -6.51
C LEU A 221 7.18 -31.05 -7.79
N ALA A 222 7.29 -30.26 -8.86
CA ALA A 222 8.02 -30.59 -10.08
C ALA A 222 9.11 -29.55 -10.30
N ILE A 223 10.36 -29.99 -10.35
CA ILE A 223 11.53 -29.13 -10.54
C ILE A 223 12.15 -29.44 -11.89
N ILE A 224 12.33 -28.43 -12.72
CA ILE A 224 12.86 -28.56 -14.08
C ILE A 224 14.14 -27.75 -14.19
N ALA A 225 15.21 -28.39 -14.60
CA ALA A 225 16.44 -27.69 -14.91
C ALA A 225 16.41 -27.13 -16.33
N ARG A 226 16.40 -25.79 -16.46
CA ARG A 226 16.75 -25.11 -17.70
C ARG A 226 18.18 -24.65 -17.58
N ASN A 227 19.09 -25.21 -18.37
CA ASN A 227 20.50 -24.82 -18.33
C ASN A 227 20.98 -24.54 -19.75
N GLN A 228 21.63 -23.39 -19.98
CA GLN A 228 22.14 -23.05 -21.31
C GLN A 228 23.54 -23.58 -21.58
N SER A 229 24.22 -24.20 -20.60
CA SER A 229 25.67 -24.49 -20.69
C SER A 229 26.14 -25.80 -20.05
N LEU A 230 25.36 -26.44 -19.17
CA LEU A 230 25.69 -27.71 -18.54
C LEU A 230 24.62 -28.77 -18.82
N ILE A 231 25.07 -30.01 -19.07
CA ILE A 231 24.19 -31.17 -19.21
C ILE A 231 23.59 -31.64 -17.87
N SER A 232 24.15 -31.19 -16.74
CA SER A 232 23.68 -31.50 -15.38
C SER A 232 24.18 -30.49 -14.36
N GLN A 233 23.43 -30.31 -13.27
CA GLN A 233 23.78 -29.45 -12.13
C GLN A 233 23.43 -30.15 -10.81
N GLU A 234 24.14 -29.84 -9.73
CA GLU A 234 23.74 -30.23 -8.38
C GLU A 234 22.70 -29.24 -7.84
N VAL A 235 21.63 -29.78 -7.26
CA VAL A 235 20.56 -29.00 -6.64
C VAL A 235 20.31 -29.47 -5.23
N SER A 236 19.96 -28.52 -4.36
CA SER A 236 19.49 -28.77 -3.01
C SER A 236 18.08 -28.20 -2.84
N VAL A 237 17.13 -29.06 -2.47
CA VAL A 237 15.71 -28.73 -2.30
C VAL A 237 15.36 -28.79 -0.83
N LEU A 238 14.76 -27.73 -0.29
CA LEU A 238 14.34 -27.63 1.10
C LEU A 238 12.89 -27.16 1.16
N ALA A 239 12.10 -27.85 1.99
CA ALA A 239 10.75 -27.45 2.35
C ALA A 239 10.68 -27.16 3.85
N GLU A 240 10.16 -26.00 4.24
CA GLU A 240 10.09 -25.57 5.63
C GLU A 240 8.69 -25.05 5.94
N ALA A 241 8.02 -25.67 6.90
CA ALA A 241 6.81 -25.08 7.47
C ALA A 241 7.23 -24.01 8.48
N LEU A 242 6.88 -22.75 8.18
CA LEU A 242 7.16 -21.63 9.06
C LEU A 242 6.16 -21.67 10.22
N PRO A 243 6.64 -21.73 11.47
CA PRO A 243 5.76 -21.66 12.62
C PRO A 243 5.12 -20.27 12.69
N PHE A 244 3.93 -20.21 13.30
CA PHE A 244 3.34 -18.95 13.72
C PHE A 244 4.38 -18.13 14.48
N SER A 245 4.64 -16.91 14.03
CA SER A 245 5.72 -16.09 14.55
C SER A 245 5.51 -14.62 14.27
N ILE A 246 6.12 -13.78 15.11
CA ILE A 246 6.27 -12.35 14.92
C ILE A 246 7.76 -12.06 14.73
N THR A 247 8.11 -11.36 13.66
CA THR A 247 9.50 -11.03 13.31
C THR A 247 9.82 -9.56 13.57
N GLY A 248 8.81 -8.68 13.53
CA GLY A 248 9.01 -7.26 13.82
C GLY A 248 7.73 -6.46 13.85
N ILE A 249 7.87 -5.20 14.25
CA ILE A 249 6.81 -4.20 14.33
C ILE A 249 7.38 -2.83 13.94
N PHE A 250 6.65 -2.04 13.16
CA PHE A 250 7.04 -0.71 12.73
C PHE A 250 5.83 0.25 12.67
N PRO A 251 5.90 1.46 13.24
CA PRO A 251 6.89 1.89 14.22
C PRO A 251 6.88 0.97 15.45
N SER A 252 8.05 0.71 16.02
CA SER A 252 8.22 -0.05 17.27
C SER A 252 8.11 0.85 18.51
N TYR A 253 7.47 2.01 18.37
CA TYR A 253 7.35 3.02 19.42
C TYR A 253 6.07 3.83 19.25
N GLY A 254 5.67 4.53 20.30
CA GLY A 254 4.47 5.36 20.30
C GLY A 254 4.40 6.34 21.47
N GLY A 255 3.79 7.51 21.27
CA GLY A 255 3.60 8.53 22.29
C GLY A 255 2.48 8.16 23.28
N ALA A 256 2.77 8.27 24.58
CA ALA A 256 1.79 8.05 25.64
C ALA A 256 0.61 9.04 25.51
N ASN A 257 -0.61 8.58 25.86
CA ASN A 257 -1.86 9.34 25.70
C ASN A 257 -2.25 9.66 24.25
N GLY A 258 -1.62 9.01 23.28
CA GLY A 258 -1.95 9.09 21.87
C GLY A 258 -2.53 7.81 21.31
N ARG A 259 -2.97 7.91 20.06
CA ARG A 259 -3.28 6.77 19.21
C ARG A 259 -2.08 6.50 18.31
N VAL A 260 -1.71 5.23 18.16
CA VAL A 260 -0.51 4.84 17.37
C VAL A 260 -0.84 3.60 16.56
N THR A 261 -0.55 3.63 15.27
CA THR A 261 -0.73 2.51 14.35
C THR A 261 0.63 1.91 14.01
N SER A 262 0.73 0.59 14.06
CA SER A 262 1.93 -0.16 13.72
C SER A 262 1.62 -1.29 12.75
N THR A 263 2.48 -1.47 11.76
CA THR A 263 2.57 -2.67 10.92
C THR A 263 3.36 -3.74 11.64
N ILE A 264 2.84 -4.96 11.66
CA ILE A 264 3.42 -6.14 12.30
C ILE A 264 3.78 -7.14 11.22
N ASN A 265 5.02 -7.60 11.25
CA ASN A 265 5.56 -8.58 10.31
C ASN A 265 5.76 -9.92 11.00
N GLY A 266 5.51 -11.01 10.29
CA GLY A 266 5.59 -12.36 10.84
C GLY A 266 5.23 -13.46 9.85
N ALA A 267 4.72 -14.57 10.37
CA ALA A 267 4.21 -15.69 9.57
C ALA A 267 3.01 -16.34 10.28
N GLY A 268 2.08 -16.87 9.50
CA GLY A 268 0.89 -17.56 10.01
C GLY A 268 -0.24 -16.66 10.53
N PHE A 269 -0.28 -15.37 10.17
CA PHE A 269 -1.39 -14.48 10.50
C PHE A 269 -2.67 -14.82 9.74
N SER A 270 -3.83 -14.60 10.35
CA SER A 270 -5.17 -14.77 9.78
C SER A 270 -6.08 -13.61 10.19
N ASP A 271 -7.28 -13.57 9.62
CA ASP A 271 -8.34 -12.60 9.98
C ASP A 271 -8.79 -12.72 11.45
N SER A 272 -8.61 -13.89 12.07
CA SER A 272 -8.86 -14.13 13.49
C SER A 272 -7.71 -13.71 14.42
N THR A 273 -6.53 -13.38 13.89
CA THR A 273 -5.36 -13.04 14.71
C THR A 273 -5.60 -11.77 15.50
N GLN A 274 -5.28 -11.82 16.80
CA GLN A 274 -5.37 -10.68 17.72
C GLN A 274 -3.98 -10.24 18.18
N VAL A 275 -3.84 -8.95 18.48
CA VAL A 275 -2.57 -8.34 18.87
C VAL A 275 -2.73 -7.58 20.18
N TYR A 276 -1.75 -7.72 21.07
CA TYR A 276 -1.75 -7.12 22.39
C TYR A 276 -0.39 -6.52 22.73
N LEU A 277 -0.38 -5.49 23.58
CA LEU A 277 0.79 -5.11 24.37
C LEU A 277 0.71 -5.70 25.77
N LYS A 278 1.78 -6.35 26.23
CA LYS A 278 1.85 -6.91 27.58
C LYS A 278 2.34 -5.84 28.55
N ILE A 279 1.43 -5.29 29.35
CA ILE A 279 1.70 -4.11 30.22
C ILE A 279 2.39 -4.49 31.52
N SER A 280 1.86 -5.47 32.26
CA SER A 280 2.45 -5.96 33.52
C SER A 280 1.92 -7.33 33.90
N GLY A 281 2.77 -8.24 34.39
CA GLY A 281 2.34 -9.60 34.73
C GLY A 281 1.64 -10.27 33.55
N ASP A 282 0.38 -10.65 33.72
CA ASP A 282 -0.49 -11.22 32.66
C ASP A 282 -1.47 -10.20 32.05
N SER A 283 -1.35 -8.92 32.39
CA SER A 283 -2.21 -7.84 31.86
C SER A 283 -1.85 -7.53 30.42
N LEU A 284 -2.84 -7.72 29.53
CA LEU A 284 -2.74 -7.43 28.11
C LEU A 284 -3.61 -6.21 27.75
N LEU A 285 -3.02 -5.26 27.04
CA LEU A 285 -3.73 -4.17 26.37
C LEU A 285 -4.02 -4.61 24.93
N PRO A 286 -5.29 -4.86 24.55
CA PRO A 286 -5.63 -5.18 23.17
C PRO A 286 -5.42 -3.98 22.26
N SER A 287 -5.07 -4.23 20.99
CA SER A 287 -5.23 -3.22 19.95
C SER A 287 -6.71 -2.83 19.82
N ILE A 288 -6.96 -1.55 19.56
CA ILE A 288 -8.31 -1.03 19.32
C ILE A 288 -8.79 -1.26 17.88
N TYR A 289 -7.86 -1.59 16.98
CA TYR A 289 -8.10 -1.98 15.61
C TYR A 289 -7.01 -2.94 15.16
N THR A 290 -7.41 -3.96 14.41
CA THR A 290 -6.50 -4.93 13.80
C THR A 290 -6.97 -5.20 12.38
N GLU A 291 -6.06 -5.08 11.42
CA GLU A 291 -6.32 -5.40 10.02
C GLU A 291 -5.38 -6.51 9.56
N TRP A 292 -5.94 -7.59 9.03
CA TRP A 292 -5.16 -8.63 8.38
C TRP A 292 -4.92 -8.24 6.91
N LYS A 293 -3.66 -7.94 6.57
CA LYS A 293 -3.26 -7.63 5.18
C LYS A 293 -2.85 -8.91 4.43
N SER A 294 -2.08 -9.76 5.09
CA SER A 294 -1.62 -11.04 4.54
C SER A 294 -1.18 -11.98 5.66
N ARG A 295 -0.80 -13.22 5.32
CA ARG A 295 -0.27 -14.20 6.30
C ARG A 295 1.03 -13.75 6.98
N SER A 296 1.73 -12.76 6.41
CA SER A 296 2.99 -12.24 6.95
C SER A 296 2.92 -10.78 7.41
N GLU A 297 1.78 -10.10 7.21
CA GLU A 297 1.63 -8.68 7.53
C GLU A 297 0.25 -8.38 8.13
N MET A 298 0.24 -7.63 9.22
CA MET A 298 -0.97 -7.10 9.85
C MET A 298 -0.75 -5.65 10.28
N THR A 299 -1.84 -4.91 10.44
CA THR A 299 -1.84 -3.59 11.08
C THR A 299 -2.50 -3.70 12.44
N ALA A 300 -1.93 -3.07 13.47
CA ALA A 300 -2.52 -2.94 14.79
C ALA A 300 -2.49 -1.49 15.24
N ARG A 301 -3.60 -0.99 15.80
CA ARG A 301 -3.71 0.35 16.37
C ARG A 301 -3.87 0.29 17.87
N TRP A 302 -3.12 1.12 18.57
CA TRP A 302 -3.06 1.21 20.02
C TRP A 302 -3.74 2.48 20.50
N ASN A 303 -4.46 2.40 21.61
CA ASN A 303 -4.80 3.56 22.43
C ASN A 303 -3.91 3.55 23.67
N LEU A 304 -2.95 4.47 23.73
CA LEU A 304 -1.96 4.54 24.79
C LEU A 304 -2.36 5.51 25.92
N THR A 305 -3.65 5.82 26.05
CA THR A 305 -4.19 6.64 27.14
C THR A 305 -3.98 5.97 28.50
N GLY A 306 -3.29 6.67 29.40
CA GLY A 306 -2.99 6.18 30.74
C GLY A 306 -1.95 5.05 30.79
N ILE A 307 -1.23 4.80 29.68
CA ILE A 307 -0.14 3.83 29.64
C ILE A 307 1.17 4.53 29.97
N ASP A 308 1.91 4.00 30.94
CA ASP A 308 3.19 4.54 31.37
C ASP A 308 4.26 4.39 30.28
N VAL A 309 5.25 5.29 30.26
CA VAL A 309 6.41 5.18 29.37
C VAL A 309 7.25 3.96 29.72
N GLY A 310 7.71 3.21 28.71
CA GLY A 310 8.47 1.99 28.91
C GLY A 310 8.45 1.02 27.72
N ALA A 311 9.26 -0.03 27.82
CA ALA A 311 9.28 -1.12 26.86
C ALA A 311 8.24 -2.19 27.23
N TYR A 312 7.52 -2.66 26.24
CA TYR A 312 6.44 -3.63 26.34
C TYR A 312 6.65 -4.76 25.34
N ASP A 313 6.26 -5.97 25.73
CA ASP A 313 6.25 -7.10 24.81
C ASP A 313 5.03 -7.00 23.90
N VAL A 314 5.20 -7.33 22.61
CA VAL A 314 4.08 -7.47 21.66
C VAL A 314 3.68 -8.93 21.62
N VAL A 315 2.41 -9.22 21.87
CA VAL A 315 1.86 -10.57 21.85
C VAL A 315 0.90 -10.70 20.68
N VAL A 316 1.12 -11.69 19.82
CA VAL A 316 0.23 -12.01 18.70
C VAL A 316 -0.37 -13.39 18.94
N SER A 317 -1.68 -13.54 18.73
CA SER A 317 -2.42 -14.75 19.07
C SER A 317 -3.42 -15.13 17.99
N ASN A 318 -3.40 -16.40 17.54
CA ASN A 318 -4.43 -16.96 16.64
C ASN A 318 -5.57 -17.64 17.41
N SER A 319 -5.35 -17.98 18.68
CA SER A 319 -6.30 -18.63 19.59
C SER A 319 -5.77 -18.55 21.02
N ASP A 320 -6.61 -18.83 22.02
CA ASP A 320 -6.21 -18.81 23.43
C ASP A 320 -4.97 -19.68 23.77
N THR A 321 -4.65 -20.67 22.93
CA THR A 321 -3.54 -21.60 23.14
C THR A 321 -2.32 -21.36 22.25
N VAL A 322 -2.41 -20.50 21.23
CA VAL A 322 -1.34 -20.26 20.26
C VAL A 322 -1.00 -18.78 20.22
N SER A 323 -0.02 -18.39 21.04
CA SER A 323 0.50 -17.03 21.13
C SER A 323 2.02 -16.98 20.94
N VAL A 324 2.50 -15.95 20.29
CA VAL A 324 3.92 -15.62 20.15
C VAL A 324 4.22 -14.25 20.72
N VAL A 325 5.43 -14.09 21.25
CA VAL A 325 5.85 -12.87 21.96
C VAL A 325 7.08 -12.29 21.30
N LEU A 326 7.01 -11.02 20.93
CA LEU A 326 8.17 -10.20 20.59
C LEU A 326 8.58 -9.41 21.85
N THR A 327 9.62 -9.91 22.53
CA THR A 327 10.12 -9.31 23.76
C THR A 327 10.64 -7.90 23.55
N ASN A 328 10.21 -6.94 24.38
CA ASN A 328 10.52 -5.51 24.24
C ASN A 328 10.26 -4.97 22.81
N GLY A 329 9.24 -5.51 22.14
CA GLY A 329 8.95 -5.19 20.75
C GLY A 329 8.40 -3.78 20.54
N PHE A 330 7.80 -3.16 21.56
CA PHE A 330 7.19 -1.84 21.44
C PHE A 330 7.57 -0.93 22.62
N ASN A 331 7.91 0.32 22.35
CA ASN A 331 8.35 1.27 23.37
C ASN A 331 7.44 2.50 23.45
N VAL A 332 6.71 2.65 24.55
CA VAL A 332 5.91 3.85 24.83
C VAL A 332 6.83 4.96 25.31
N GLN A 333 6.75 6.12 24.67
CA GLN A 333 7.57 7.30 24.90
C GLN A 333 6.72 8.48 25.39
N SER A 334 7.36 9.53 25.89
CA SER A 334 6.67 10.79 26.14
C SER A 334 6.05 11.31 24.84
N PRO A 335 4.82 11.85 24.86
CA PRO A 335 4.18 12.35 23.65
C PRO A 335 4.94 13.54 23.08
N ASP A 336 5.19 13.48 21.78
CA ASP A 336 5.72 14.63 21.04
C ASP A 336 4.57 15.49 20.50
N SER A 337 4.87 16.72 20.09
CA SER A 337 3.92 17.47 19.28
C SER A 337 3.72 16.76 17.94
N ILE A 338 2.51 16.81 17.38
CA ILE A 338 2.26 16.29 16.04
C ILE A 338 3.12 17.08 15.05
N GLN A 339 3.93 16.37 14.25
CA GLN A 339 4.88 16.97 13.31
C GLN A 339 4.80 16.27 11.96
N LEU A 340 4.54 17.06 10.92
CA LEU A 340 4.55 16.61 9.54
C LEU A 340 5.72 17.25 8.80
N LYS A 341 6.41 16.45 8.00
CA LYS A 341 7.49 16.90 7.12
C LYS A 341 7.06 16.76 5.67
N THR A 342 7.02 17.88 4.97
CA THR A 342 6.69 17.92 3.54
C THR A 342 7.96 18.04 2.71
N THR A 343 8.05 17.26 1.63
CA THR A 343 9.09 17.36 0.62
C THR A 343 8.45 17.48 -0.76
N LEU A 344 8.94 18.40 -1.58
CA LEU A 344 8.53 18.60 -2.96
C LEU A 344 9.74 18.43 -3.87
N ILE A 345 9.66 17.49 -4.80
CA ILE A 345 10.72 17.21 -5.77
C ILE A 345 10.15 17.38 -7.17
N GLY A 346 10.82 18.17 -8.00
CA GLY A 346 10.41 18.38 -9.38
C GLY A 346 11.58 18.80 -10.28
N PRO A 347 11.34 18.87 -11.59
CA PRO A 347 12.36 19.25 -12.57
C PRO A 347 12.84 20.69 -12.36
N GLN A 348 14.13 20.92 -12.58
CA GLN A 348 14.76 22.24 -12.46
C GLN A 348 14.43 23.17 -13.64
N ALA A 349 14.01 22.59 -14.77
CA ALA A 349 13.56 23.31 -15.95
C ALA A 349 12.50 22.48 -16.67
N SER A 350 11.47 23.16 -17.16
CA SER A 350 10.36 22.53 -17.88
C SER A 350 10.06 23.31 -19.16
N ARG A 351 9.61 22.59 -20.19
CA ARG A 351 9.22 23.22 -21.46
C ARG A 351 7.76 23.65 -21.38
N LEU A 352 7.44 24.82 -21.93
CA LEU A 352 6.05 25.24 -22.08
C LEU A 352 5.29 24.27 -22.99
N GLY A 353 4.04 23.97 -22.63
CA GLY A 353 3.15 23.05 -23.34
C GLY A 353 3.45 21.56 -23.14
N SER A 354 4.41 21.18 -22.28
CA SER A 354 4.59 19.77 -21.86
C SER A 354 3.89 19.48 -20.54
N ASP A 355 3.61 18.21 -20.28
CA ASP A 355 3.22 17.75 -18.96
C ASP A 355 4.44 17.70 -18.03
N VAL A 356 4.27 18.16 -16.79
CA VAL A 356 5.34 18.24 -15.78
C VAL A 356 4.86 17.60 -14.49
N ALA A 357 5.63 16.65 -13.97
CA ALA A 357 5.31 15.96 -12.73
C ALA A 357 6.20 16.43 -11.56
N TYR A 358 5.60 16.62 -10.40
CA TYR A 358 6.25 16.84 -9.11
C TYR A 358 5.89 15.70 -8.17
N THR A 359 6.87 15.15 -7.47
CA THR A 359 6.64 14.19 -6.38
C THR A 359 6.52 14.96 -5.09
N VAL A 360 5.39 14.79 -4.41
CA VAL A 360 5.09 15.33 -3.09
C VAL A 360 5.13 14.19 -2.10
N THR A 361 5.89 14.35 -1.02
CA THR A 361 5.82 13.40 0.09
C THR A 361 5.57 14.10 1.41
N VAL A 362 4.66 13.55 2.19
CA VAL A 362 4.33 14.02 3.54
C VAL A 362 4.63 12.88 4.51
N GLU A 363 5.54 13.11 5.45
CA GLU A 363 5.98 12.13 6.43
C GLU A 363 5.54 12.56 7.82
N ASN A 364 4.90 11.67 8.58
CA ASN A 364 4.67 11.90 10.01
C ASN A 364 5.96 11.57 10.77
N ILE A 365 6.63 12.62 11.26
CA ILE A 365 7.88 12.51 12.02
C ILE A 365 7.66 12.58 13.54
N GLY A 366 6.41 12.69 13.98
CA GLY A 366 6.03 12.58 15.38
C GLY A 366 5.93 11.12 15.83
N ASN A 367 5.48 10.92 17.07
CA ASN A 367 5.31 9.58 17.66
C ASN A 367 3.84 9.18 17.91
N MET A 368 2.89 9.94 17.37
CA MET A 368 1.46 9.64 17.41
C MET A 368 0.84 9.72 16.02
N ASP A 369 -0.24 8.97 15.79
CA ASP A 369 -1.01 9.03 14.56
C ASP A 369 -1.58 10.45 14.35
N VAL A 370 -1.58 10.90 13.10
CA VAL A 370 -2.34 12.08 12.70
C VAL A 370 -3.70 11.62 12.19
N GLU A 371 -4.78 11.92 12.94
CA GLU A 371 -6.12 11.46 12.57
C GLU A 371 -6.53 11.94 11.18
N ILE A 372 -6.27 13.22 10.88
CA ILE A 372 -6.57 13.81 9.57
C ILE A 372 -5.40 14.70 9.17
N THR A 373 -4.87 14.48 7.98
CA THR A 373 -3.84 15.32 7.37
C THR A 373 -4.43 16.01 6.15
N GLU A 374 -4.48 17.34 6.18
CA GLU A 374 -4.83 18.15 5.01
C GLU A 374 -3.57 18.57 4.28
N ILE A 375 -3.45 18.18 3.01
CA ILE A 375 -2.36 18.55 2.13
C ILE A 375 -2.89 19.57 1.15
N VAL A 376 -2.26 20.73 1.08
CA VAL A 376 -2.66 21.79 0.16
C VAL A 376 -1.52 22.05 -0.82
N VAL A 377 -1.79 21.80 -2.10
CA VAL A 377 -0.88 22.16 -3.19
C VAL A 377 -1.27 23.56 -3.67
N ILE A 378 -0.33 24.50 -3.61
CA ILE A 378 -0.50 25.89 -4.06
C ILE A 378 0.28 26.08 -5.35
N PHE A 379 -0.37 26.61 -6.39
CA PHE A 379 0.21 26.74 -7.72
C PHE A 379 -0.42 27.92 -8.49
N PRO A 380 0.15 28.35 -9.63
CA PRO A 380 -0.45 29.42 -10.43
C PRO A 380 -1.83 29.04 -10.99
N SER A 381 -2.82 29.91 -10.83
CA SER A 381 -4.23 29.61 -11.13
C SER A 381 -4.53 29.35 -12.60
N ASN A 382 -3.59 29.64 -13.50
CA ASN A 382 -3.69 29.41 -14.93
C ASN A 382 -3.19 28.02 -15.39
N GLN A 383 -2.77 27.17 -14.46
CA GLN A 383 -2.32 25.81 -14.75
C GLN A 383 -3.45 24.80 -14.58
N THR A 384 -3.50 23.79 -15.44
CA THR A 384 -4.29 22.58 -15.18
C THR A 384 -3.46 21.62 -14.35
N VAL A 385 -3.98 21.13 -13.23
CA VAL A 385 -3.24 20.31 -12.26
C VAL A 385 -4.05 19.07 -11.87
N GLU A 386 -3.38 17.93 -11.71
CA GLU A 386 -3.95 16.67 -11.25
C GLU A 386 -3.04 16.08 -10.16
N ILE A 387 -3.61 15.57 -9.07
CA ILE A 387 -2.88 14.82 -8.04
C ILE A 387 -3.23 13.35 -8.21
N VAL A 388 -2.22 12.53 -8.51
CA VAL A 388 -2.31 11.08 -8.61
C VAL A 388 -1.68 10.47 -7.36
N SER A 389 -2.47 9.73 -6.57
CA SER A 389 -2.01 9.08 -5.34
C SER A 389 -2.96 7.96 -4.92
N ASP A 390 -2.40 6.91 -4.31
CA ASP A 390 -3.18 5.88 -3.60
C ASP A 390 -3.43 6.25 -2.13
N ASP A 391 -2.63 7.19 -1.59
CA ASP A 391 -2.65 7.60 -0.18
C ASP A 391 -3.62 8.77 0.08
N LEU A 392 -3.91 9.56 -0.94
CA LEU A 392 -4.65 10.81 -0.81
C LEU A 392 -6.08 10.70 -1.32
N LEU A 393 -6.97 11.30 -0.57
CA LEU A 393 -8.41 11.27 -0.76
C LEU A 393 -8.91 12.66 -1.15
N GLY A 394 -9.90 12.69 -2.04
CA GLY A 394 -10.70 13.88 -2.27
C GLY A 394 -11.53 14.22 -1.03
N LYS A 395 -11.81 15.50 -0.82
CA LYS A 395 -12.67 15.97 0.27
C LYS A 395 -14.13 15.51 0.05
N PRO A 396 -14.78 14.83 1.01
CA PRO A 396 -16.19 14.44 0.84
C PRO A 396 -17.12 15.65 0.65
N ILE A 397 -18.02 15.56 -0.33
CA ILE A 397 -19.05 16.58 -0.59
C ILE A 397 -20.41 15.94 -0.92
N PRO A 398 -21.54 16.54 -0.50
CA PRO A 398 -22.87 16.07 -0.84
C PRO A 398 -23.08 15.97 -2.37
N ALA A 399 -23.95 15.04 -2.79
CA ALA A 399 -24.22 14.79 -4.20
C ALA A 399 -24.87 15.99 -4.90
N GLU A 400 -25.66 16.77 -4.16
CA GLU A 400 -26.29 18.02 -4.61
C GLU A 400 -25.22 19.02 -5.08
N ILE A 401 -24.10 19.11 -4.36
CA ILE A 401 -22.96 19.95 -4.71
C ILE A 401 -22.11 19.30 -5.80
N ALA A 402 -21.84 18.00 -5.69
CA ALA A 402 -20.94 17.28 -6.61
C ALA A 402 -21.47 17.20 -8.05
N ASN A 403 -22.78 17.10 -8.24
CA ASN A 403 -23.40 16.99 -9.56
C ASN A 403 -23.53 18.32 -10.30
N ASN A 404 -23.08 19.41 -9.69
CA ASN A 404 -23.22 20.75 -10.22
C ASN A 404 -21.83 21.37 -10.45
N PRO A 405 -21.13 20.99 -11.55
CA PRO A 405 -19.75 21.38 -11.80
C PRO A 405 -19.57 22.89 -12.02
N ASP A 406 -20.68 23.61 -12.25
CA ASP A 406 -20.72 25.07 -12.39
C ASP A 406 -20.74 25.79 -11.02
N LEU A 407 -20.73 25.06 -9.90
CA LEU A 407 -20.59 25.65 -8.58
C LEU A 407 -19.16 26.08 -8.28
N PRO A 408 -18.95 27.32 -7.82
CA PRO A 408 -17.63 27.82 -7.49
C PRO A 408 -17.00 27.03 -6.32
N GLY A 409 -15.73 26.65 -6.43
CA GLY A 409 -14.89 26.45 -5.24
C GLY A 409 -14.47 25.02 -4.85
N MET A 410 -14.26 24.12 -5.81
CA MET A 410 -13.56 22.86 -5.50
C MET A 410 -12.02 22.96 -5.61
N GLY A 411 -11.50 23.99 -6.29
CA GLY A 411 -10.09 24.37 -6.33
C GLY A 411 -9.97 25.88 -6.23
N VAL A 412 -9.58 26.37 -5.06
CA VAL A 412 -9.82 27.75 -4.65
C VAL A 412 -8.75 28.65 -5.24
N SER A 413 -9.12 29.48 -6.23
CA SER A 413 -8.30 30.62 -6.64
C SER A 413 -8.21 31.61 -5.47
N LEU A 414 -7.00 31.93 -5.01
CA LEU A 414 -6.77 32.72 -3.79
C LEU A 414 -6.86 34.24 -4.01
N GLY A 415 -7.26 34.68 -5.20
CA GLY A 415 -6.87 36.00 -5.69
C GLY A 415 -5.35 36.06 -5.93
N ASN A 416 -4.86 37.09 -6.61
CA ASN A 416 -3.42 37.28 -6.88
C ASN A 416 -2.76 36.24 -7.81
N GLY A 417 -3.52 35.47 -8.60
CA GLY A 417 -3.00 34.57 -9.64
C GLY A 417 -2.57 33.17 -9.16
N TYR A 418 -2.96 32.76 -7.96
CA TYR A 418 -2.71 31.43 -7.42
C TYR A 418 -4.01 30.65 -7.19
N ALA A 419 -3.93 29.33 -7.28
CA ALA A 419 -4.97 28.38 -6.92
C ALA A 419 -4.44 27.35 -5.92
N ILE A 420 -5.35 26.73 -5.19
CA ILE A 420 -5.07 25.59 -4.32
C ILE A 420 -5.85 24.36 -4.74
N LEU A 421 -5.25 23.21 -4.51
CA LEU A 421 -5.89 21.90 -4.64
C LEU A 421 -5.67 21.14 -3.33
N PRO A 422 -6.71 21.04 -2.47
CA PRO A 422 -6.64 20.31 -1.21
C PRO A 422 -6.79 18.80 -1.46
N ALA A 423 -6.07 18.02 -0.68
CA ALA A 423 -6.18 16.58 -0.59
C ALA A 423 -6.12 16.16 0.88
N LEU A 424 -6.79 15.07 1.24
CA LEU A 424 -6.88 14.59 2.61
C LEU A 424 -6.20 13.24 2.74
N ALA A 425 -5.61 12.97 3.89
CA ALA A 425 -5.25 11.63 4.32
C ALA A 425 -5.76 11.42 5.75
N ARG A 426 -5.95 10.17 6.14
CA ARG A 426 -6.44 9.80 7.47
C ARG A 426 -5.46 8.85 8.15
N ASP A 427 -5.44 8.89 9.47
CA ASP A 427 -4.73 7.95 10.34
C ASP A 427 -3.25 7.75 9.96
N VAL A 428 -2.55 8.85 9.66
CA VAL A 428 -1.15 8.81 9.20
C VAL A 428 -0.25 8.41 10.38
N SER A 429 0.26 7.19 10.36
CA SER A 429 1.01 6.63 11.48
C SER A 429 2.43 7.21 11.60
N PRO A 430 3.08 7.13 12.78
CA PRO A 430 4.46 7.56 12.93
C PRO A 430 5.39 6.87 11.93
N GLY A 431 6.23 7.65 11.25
CA GLY A 431 7.13 7.17 10.19
C GLY A 431 6.42 6.82 8.88
N GLN A 432 5.10 6.89 8.78
CA GLN A 432 4.40 6.72 7.51
C GLN A 432 4.70 7.90 6.60
N ARG A 433 5.02 7.57 5.35
CA ARG A 433 5.26 8.53 4.28
C ARG A 433 4.19 8.38 3.22
N LEU A 434 3.34 9.40 3.11
CA LEU A 434 2.37 9.54 2.04
C LEU A 434 3.09 10.04 0.78
N GLU A 435 2.74 9.51 -0.38
CA GLU A 435 3.29 9.92 -1.66
C GLU A 435 2.21 10.29 -2.67
N ALA A 436 2.43 11.40 -3.38
CA ALA A 436 1.55 11.85 -4.44
C ALA A 436 2.34 12.44 -5.61
N THR A 437 1.88 12.20 -6.83
CA THR A 437 2.40 12.83 -8.03
C THR A 437 1.47 13.94 -8.47
N VAL A 438 1.97 15.18 -8.41
CA VAL A 438 1.26 16.37 -8.90
C VAL A 438 1.66 16.62 -10.36
N ILE A 439 0.72 16.42 -11.28
CA ILE A 439 0.91 16.55 -12.72
C ILE A 439 0.31 17.89 -13.19
N PHE A 440 1.17 18.76 -13.69
CA PHE A 440 0.80 19.96 -14.42
C PHE A 440 0.62 19.61 -15.88
N ARG A 441 -0.61 19.75 -16.39
CA ARG A 441 -0.96 19.40 -17.78
C ARG A 441 -0.75 20.61 -18.68
N ASN A 442 -0.10 20.39 -19.83
CA ASN A 442 0.10 21.41 -20.87
C ASN A 442 0.60 22.76 -20.30
N LEU A 443 1.78 22.75 -19.68
CA LEU A 443 2.32 23.86 -18.87
C LEU A 443 2.14 25.24 -19.54
N SER A 444 1.37 26.11 -18.88
CA SER A 444 1.08 27.47 -19.34
C SER A 444 2.17 28.47 -18.90
N PRO A 445 2.41 29.57 -19.64
CA PRO A 445 3.32 30.62 -19.20
C PRO A 445 2.94 31.18 -17.83
N VAL A 446 3.94 31.44 -16.99
CA VAL A 446 3.77 32.09 -15.67
C VAL A 446 4.57 33.40 -15.66
N GLU A 447 4.13 34.39 -14.88
CA GLU A 447 4.81 35.69 -14.78
C GLU A 447 6.17 35.59 -14.05
N ALA A 448 6.40 34.52 -13.30
CA ALA A 448 7.63 34.26 -12.55
C ALA A 448 8.70 33.51 -13.38
N SER A 449 9.98 33.71 -13.05
CA SER A 449 11.11 33.04 -13.70
C SER A 449 11.23 31.54 -13.35
N GLN A 450 10.56 31.10 -12.28
CA GLN A 450 10.40 29.70 -11.87
C GLN A 450 8.93 29.45 -11.59
N MET A 451 8.45 28.22 -11.80
CA MET A 451 7.08 27.85 -11.45
C MET A 451 6.94 27.76 -9.91
N PRO A 452 6.15 28.63 -9.27
CA PRO A 452 5.98 28.62 -7.82
C PRO A 452 4.99 27.54 -7.41
N VAL A 453 5.48 26.35 -7.07
CA VAL A 453 4.68 25.27 -6.49
C VAL A 453 5.06 25.12 -5.03
N TYR A 454 4.07 25.19 -4.15
CA TYR A 454 4.24 24.99 -2.72
C TYR A 454 3.33 23.89 -2.23
N VAL A 455 3.75 23.20 -1.19
CA VAL A 455 2.93 22.20 -0.52
C VAL A 455 2.98 22.45 0.97
N THR A 456 1.82 22.50 1.59
CA THR A 456 1.67 22.49 3.04
C THR A 456 0.95 21.21 3.46
N ALA A 457 1.25 20.75 4.68
CA ALA A 457 0.55 19.64 5.30
C ALA A 457 0.19 20.05 6.74
N THR A 458 -1.10 19.98 7.07
CA THR A 458 -1.63 20.41 8.36
C THR A 458 -2.31 19.23 9.05
N PRO A 459 -1.90 18.89 10.29
CA PRO A 459 -2.56 17.87 11.07
C PRO A 459 -3.82 18.42 11.77
N TYR A 460 -4.88 17.62 11.84
CA TYR A 460 -6.09 17.91 12.60
C TYR A 460 -6.52 16.70 13.44
N SER A 461 -7.07 16.98 14.62
CA SER A 461 -7.98 16.04 15.27
C SER A 461 -9.30 16.00 14.50
N ARG A 462 -10.09 14.94 14.68
CA ARG A 462 -11.43 14.83 14.09
C ARG A 462 -12.33 16.02 14.43
N ASP A 463 -12.34 16.46 15.69
CA ASP A 463 -13.19 17.54 16.16
C ASP A 463 -12.76 18.89 15.56
N ASP A 464 -11.44 19.16 15.52
CA ASP A 464 -10.91 20.38 14.93
C ASP A 464 -11.19 20.45 13.43
N PHE A 465 -11.06 19.33 12.73
CA PHE A 465 -11.40 19.23 11.31
C PHE A 465 -12.89 19.52 11.07
N LEU A 466 -13.79 18.86 11.81
CA LEU A 466 -15.23 19.07 11.67
C LEU A 466 -15.64 20.52 12.01
N PHE A 467 -15.02 21.12 13.01
CA PHE A 467 -15.26 22.52 13.35
C PHE A 467 -14.82 23.47 12.24
N ARG A 468 -13.63 23.24 11.66
CA ARG A 468 -13.15 24.00 10.50
C ARG A 468 -14.07 23.84 9.29
N GLU A 469 -14.50 22.62 9.02
CA GLU A 469 -15.41 22.31 7.91
C GLU A 469 -16.77 23.01 8.08
N LEU A 470 -17.29 23.08 9.30
CA LEU A 470 -18.49 23.85 9.60
C LEU A 470 -18.30 25.34 9.35
N ALA A 471 -17.18 25.91 9.78
CA ALA A 471 -16.89 27.32 9.55
C ALA A 471 -16.79 27.63 8.04
N PHE A 472 -16.10 26.77 7.28
CA PHE A 472 -15.97 26.88 5.84
C PHE A 472 -17.33 26.82 5.13
N ILE A 473 -18.17 25.82 5.43
CA ILE A 473 -19.44 25.65 4.73
C ILE A 473 -20.44 26.78 5.05
N LEU A 474 -20.36 27.37 6.24
CA LEU A 474 -21.15 28.55 6.61
C LEU A 474 -20.72 29.80 5.82
N GLU A 475 -19.42 29.98 5.60
CA GLU A 475 -18.91 31.07 4.76
C GLU A 475 -19.35 30.90 3.30
N VAL A 476 -19.26 29.69 2.76
CA VAL A 476 -19.76 29.35 1.42
C VAL A 476 -21.26 29.60 1.30
N ARG A 477 -22.04 29.21 2.32
CA ARG A 477 -23.47 29.48 2.39
C ARG A 477 -23.78 30.97 2.29
N ASP A 478 -23.15 31.78 3.13
CA ASP A 478 -23.38 33.23 3.18
C ASP A 478 -23.02 33.88 1.84
N TYR A 479 -21.94 33.43 1.21
CA TYR A 479 -21.55 33.87 -0.12
C TYR A 479 -22.59 33.49 -1.18
N ILE A 480 -23.02 32.23 -1.25
CA ILE A 480 -24.03 31.77 -2.23
C ILE A 480 -25.34 32.55 -2.07
N LEU A 481 -25.78 32.78 -0.84
CA LEU A 481 -26.99 33.55 -0.56
C LEU A 481 -26.84 35.06 -0.87
N SER A 482 -25.61 35.56 -1.02
CA SER A 482 -25.33 36.94 -1.44
C SER A 482 -25.33 37.14 -2.97
N LEU A 483 -25.25 36.06 -3.75
CA LEU A 483 -25.24 36.11 -5.21
C LEU A 483 -26.62 36.40 -5.80
N ASP A 484 -26.63 36.81 -7.07
CA ASP A 484 -27.87 36.89 -7.85
C ASP A 484 -28.47 35.47 -7.96
N PRO A 485 -29.71 35.23 -7.48
CA PRO A 485 -30.34 33.91 -7.54
C PRO A 485 -30.43 33.34 -8.96
N SER A 486 -30.41 34.19 -9.99
CA SER A 486 -30.43 33.74 -11.39
C SER A 486 -29.10 33.19 -11.90
N SER A 487 -28.00 33.42 -11.18
CA SER A 487 -26.67 32.91 -11.53
C SER A 487 -26.27 31.65 -10.75
N VAL A 488 -27.14 31.13 -9.88
CA VAL A 488 -26.91 29.91 -9.10
C VAL A 488 -28.03 28.91 -9.36
N PRO A 489 -27.72 27.62 -9.58
CA PRO A 489 -28.74 26.58 -9.71
C PRO A 489 -29.69 26.56 -8.49
N GLN A 490 -31.01 26.50 -8.76
CA GLN A 490 -32.04 26.59 -7.71
C GLN A 490 -31.88 25.51 -6.63
N GLU A 491 -31.49 24.29 -7.01
CA GLU A 491 -31.25 23.18 -6.08
C GLU A 491 -30.21 23.52 -5.00
N ILE A 492 -29.24 24.36 -5.33
CA ILE A 492 -28.16 24.79 -4.44
C ILE A 492 -28.61 25.92 -3.53
N ILE A 493 -29.38 26.86 -4.08
CA ILE A 493 -30.04 27.89 -3.29
C ILE A 493 -30.95 27.23 -2.25
N ASP A 494 -31.74 26.23 -2.65
CA ASP A 494 -32.67 25.54 -1.76
C ASP A 494 -31.91 24.81 -0.64
N TYR A 495 -30.82 24.10 -0.97
CA TYR A 495 -29.96 23.43 0.01
C TYR A 495 -29.43 24.42 1.07
N PHE A 496 -28.88 25.56 0.63
CA PHE A 496 -28.29 26.55 1.53
C PHE A 496 -29.29 27.49 2.21
N SER A 497 -30.53 27.58 1.72
CA SER A 497 -31.59 28.39 2.33
C SER A 497 -32.17 27.75 3.59
N LEU A 498 -32.03 26.44 3.76
CA LEU A 498 -32.51 25.72 4.94
C LEU A 498 -31.66 26.03 6.18
N PRO A 499 -32.27 26.20 7.39
CA PRO A 499 -31.52 26.37 8.64
C PRO A 499 -30.53 25.23 8.92
N GLU A 500 -30.80 24.04 8.38
CA GLU A 500 -30.06 22.80 8.65
C GLU A 500 -29.00 22.45 7.59
N GLY A 501 -28.93 23.13 6.43
CA GLY A 501 -28.05 22.70 5.31
C GLY A 501 -26.55 22.61 5.64
N ALA A 502 -26.05 23.41 6.60
CA ALA A 502 -24.67 23.29 7.09
C ALA A 502 -24.48 22.11 8.07
N VAL A 503 -25.52 21.77 8.83
CA VAL A 503 -25.55 20.59 9.70
C VAL A 503 -25.62 19.33 8.84
N ASP A 504 -26.45 19.34 7.78
CA ASP A 504 -26.55 18.27 6.80
C ASP A 504 -25.22 17.98 6.11
N TYR A 505 -24.39 19.01 5.86
CA TYR A 505 -23.03 18.83 5.34
C TYR A 505 -22.12 18.06 6.29
N LEU A 506 -22.11 18.42 7.58
CA LEU A 506 -21.30 17.72 8.58
C LEU A 506 -21.79 16.29 8.80
N ASP A 507 -23.10 16.09 8.83
CA ASP A 507 -23.70 14.77 9.00
C ASP A 507 -23.45 13.91 7.77
N TYR A 508 -23.42 14.50 6.57
CA TYR A 508 -22.93 13.85 5.36
C TYR A 508 -21.48 13.40 5.51
N ILE A 509 -20.52 14.27 5.88
CA ILE A 509 -19.12 13.87 6.08
C ILE A 509 -18.99 12.72 7.11
N LYS A 510 -19.79 12.76 8.19
CA LYS A 510 -19.80 11.67 9.17
C LYS A 510 -20.37 10.37 8.59
N SER A 511 -21.29 10.46 7.63
CA SER A 511 -21.92 9.31 6.97
C SER A 511 -21.06 8.67 5.87
N THR A 512 -20.14 9.41 5.23
CA THR A 512 -19.30 8.92 4.11
C THR A 512 -18.20 7.94 4.53
N LYS A 513 -18.22 7.47 5.77
CA LYS A 513 -17.20 6.58 6.34
C LYS A 513 -15.79 7.17 6.36
N PHE A 514 -15.66 8.50 6.17
CA PHE A 514 -14.39 9.20 6.18
C PHE A 514 -13.58 8.97 7.47
N PHE A 515 -14.25 8.93 8.61
CA PHE A 515 -13.65 8.67 9.93
C PHE A 515 -13.67 7.19 10.34
N THR A 516 -13.82 6.28 9.39
CA THR A 516 -13.78 4.82 9.64
C THR A 516 -12.66 4.18 8.82
N GLU A 517 -12.37 2.91 9.08
CA GLU A 517 -11.34 2.15 8.33
C GLU A 517 -11.83 1.69 6.95
N GLU A 518 -13.12 1.85 6.66
CA GLU A 518 -13.74 1.43 5.41
C GLU A 518 -13.46 2.41 4.25
N SER A 519 -13.63 1.94 3.01
CA SER A 519 -13.58 2.80 1.82
C SER A 519 -14.58 3.94 1.92
N LEU A 520 -14.22 5.09 1.36
CA LEU A 520 -15.13 6.23 1.27
C LEU A 520 -16.36 5.88 0.44
N ASP A 521 -17.52 6.26 0.96
CA ASP A 521 -18.79 6.19 0.25
C ASP A 521 -19.23 7.59 -0.20
N GLY A 522 -19.78 7.70 -1.40
CA GLY A 522 -20.33 8.94 -1.95
C GLY A 522 -19.32 9.81 -2.70
N PRO A 523 -19.79 10.93 -3.30
CA PRO A 523 -18.93 11.81 -4.06
C PRO A 523 -17.87 12.51 -3.20
N THR A 524 -16.68 12.63 -3.78
CA THR A 524 -15.58 13.42 -3.26
C THR A 524 -15.15 14.45 -4.27
N LEU A 525 -14.43 15.43 -3.77
CA LEU A 525 -13.76 16.41 -4.57
C LEU A 525 -12.76 15.76 -5.51
N PRO A 526 -12.76 16.08 -6.82
CA PRO A 526 -11.76 15.54 -7.70
C PRO A 526 -10.41 16.12 -7.30
N LEU A 527 -9.38 15.28 -7.34
CA LEU A 527 -7.99 15.70 -7.20
C LEU A 527 -7.47 16.31 -8.52
N VAL A 528 -8.29 17.16 -9.15
CA VAL A 528 -8.04 17.80 -10.45
C VAL A 528 -8.51 19.24 -10.39
N TYR A 529 -7.71 20.13 -10.97
CA TYR A 529 -8.01 21.54 -11.16
C TYR A 529 -7.85 21.90 -12.65
N SER A 530 -8.86 22.56 -13.23
CA SER A 530 -8.85 23.06 -14.60
C SER A 530 -9.23 24.56 -14.62
N PRO A 531 -8.40 25.44 -15.21
CA PRO A 531 -8.72 26.86 -15.33
C PRO A 531 -9.81 27.15 -16.37
N LEU A 532 -10.08 26.22 -17.31
CA LEU A 532 -11.06 26.38 -18.39
C LEU A 532 -12.48 26.01 -17.98
N GLU A 533 -12.61 25.14 -16.98
CA GLU A 533 -13.90 24.76 -16.37
C GLU A 533 -14.26 25.69 -15.20
N ASN A 534 -13.37 26.63 -14.86
CA ASN A 534 -13.57 27.60 -13.80
C ASN A 534 -14.49 28.73 -14.30
N ILE A 535 -15.81 28.53 -14.26
CA ILE A 535 -16.78 29.59 -14.46
C ILE A 535 -16.72 30.53 -13.25
N LEU A 536 -15.88 31.57 -13.41
CA LEU A 536 -15.86 32.87 -12.72
C LEU A 536 -15.90 32.86 -11.18
N LEU A 537 -14.75 33.17 -10.57
CA LEU A 537 -14.71 34.09 -9.43
C LEU A 537 -13.44 34.95 -9.43
N THR A 538 -13.61 36.20 -9.85
CA THR A 538 -12.77 37.32 -9.45
C THR A 538 -13.28 37.86 -8.12
N ASN A 539 -12.52 37.66 -7.04
CA ASN A 539 -12.30 38.56 -5.88
C ASN A 539 -12.14 37.81 -4.54
N ASN A 540 -10.89 37.57 -4.17
CA ASN A 540 -10.27 37.93 -2.88
C ASN A 540 -10.78 37.47 -1.49
N LEU A 541 -11.71 36.53 -1.31
CA LEU A 541 -12.13 36.22 0.08
C LEU A 541 -12.22 34.76 0.56
N ILE A 542 -12.07 33.72 -0.28
CA ILE A 542 -12.35 32.33 0.19
C ILE A 542 -11.26 31.73 1.12
N MET A 543 -10.19 32.46 1.49
CA MET A 543 -9.22 32.00 2.50
C MET A 543 -8.68 33.09 3.45
N ASN A 544 -9.29 34.28 3.52
CA ASN A 544 -8.79 35.32 4.43
C ASN A 544 -9.13 35.06 5.92
N SER A 545 -9.82 33.96 6.24
CA SER A 545 -10.16 33.59 7.62
C SER A 545 -9.24 32.54 8.25
N VAL A 546 -8.19 32.06 7.56
CA VAL A 546 -7.15 31.23 8.21
C VAL A 546 -5.96 32.11 8.61
N PRO A 547 -5.63 32.27 9.91
CA PRO A 547 -4.46 33.05 10.35
C PRO A 547 -3.11 32.54 9.78
N LEU A 548 -3.09 31.34 9.20
CA LEU A 548 -1.93 30.75 8.52
C LEU A 548 -1.69 31.34 7.12
N CYS A 549 -2.73 31.73 6.38
CA CYS A 549 -2.56 32.19 4.99
C CYS A 549 -1.93 33.57 4.89
N GLU A 550 -2.34 34.53 5.73
CA GLU A 550 -1.70 35.85 5.76
C GLU A 550 -0.25 35.79 6.26
N ALA A 551 0.05 34.91 7.22
CA ALA A 551 1.41 34.72 7.73
C ALA A 551 2.36 34.06 6.71
N ILE A 552 1.86 33.08 5.94
CA ILE A 552 2.64 32.38 4.91
C ILE A 552 2.85 33.28 3.69
N ILE A 553 1.81 33.96 3.20
CA ILE A 553 1.91 34.85 2.04
C ILE A 553 2.76 36.09 2.38
N GLY A 554 2.63 36.63 3.60
CA GLY A 554 3.50 37.69 4.11
C GLY A 554 4.97 37.27 4.19
N GLY A 555 5.26 36.04 4.63
CA GLY A 555 6.62 35.48 4.69
C GLY A 555 7.24 35.18 3.32
N VAL A 556 6.44 34.68 2.36
CA VAL A 556 6.88 34.39 0.99
C VAL A 556 7.14 35.67 0.19
N ALA A 557 6.33 36.71 0.37
CA ALA A 557 6.58 38.03 -0.20
C ALA A 557 7.86 38.68 0.37
N TRP A 558 8.16 38.44 1.65
CA TRP A 558 9.38 38.93 2.31
C TRP A 558 10.65 38.22 1.81
N LEU A 559 10.60 36.89 1.63
CA LEU A 559 11.72 36.10 1.09
C LEU A 559 11.99 36.42 -0.39
N ALA A 560 10.95 36.68 -1.20
CA ALA A 560 11.10 37.11 -2.58
C ALA A 560 11.69 38.53 -2.70
N GLY A 561 11.41 39.43 -1.75
CA GLY A 561 11.97 40.79 -1.70
C GLY A 561 13.47 40.85 -1.35
N LEU A 562 13.95 39.89 -0.55
CA LEU A 562 15.37 39.77 -0.16
C LEU A 562 16.29 39.35 -1.33
N ALA A 563 15.77 38.61 -2.31
CA ALA A 563 16.55 38.18 -3.47
C ALA A 563 16.83 39.35 -4.46
N VAL A 564 16.06 40.44 -4.40
CA VAL A 564 16.13 41.54 -5.38
C VAL A 564 17.01 42.70 -4.91
N THR A 565 17.36 42.80 -3.62
CA THR A 565 18.10 43.95 -3.06
C THR A 565 19.60 43.75 -2.85
N VAL A 566 20.19 42.61 -3.26
CA VAL A 566 21.64 42.36 -3.06
C VAL A 566 22.53 42.95 -4.19
N ALA A 567 21.98 43.67 -5.17
CA ALA A 567 22.77 44.16 -6.31
C ALA A 567 23.47 45.52 -6.08
N SER A 568 23.22 46.24 -4.99
CA SER A 568 23.71 47.62 -4.85
C SER A 568 24.01 48.04 -3.41
N ALA A 569 25.13 47.60 -2.84
CA ALA A 569 25.71 48.28 -1.67
C ALA A 569 27.24 48.29 -1.76
N ALA A 570 27.80 49.50 -1.86
CA ALA A 570 29.21 49.77 -2.00
C ALA A 570 30.00 49.38 -0.74
N TYR A 571 31.19 48.81 -0.96
CA TYR A 571 32.20 48.60 0.08
C TYR A 571 32.70 49.94 0.62
N ILE A 572 32.53 50.18 1.92
CA ILE A 572 33.35 51.14 2.69
C ILE A 572 33.85 50.42 3.94
N THR A 573 35.15 50.16 3.96
CA THR A 573 35.88 49.65 5.12
C THR A 573 36.37 50.82 6.00
N SER A 574 36.15 50.78 7.31
CA SER A 574 37.19 51.02 8.33
C SER A 574 36.64 50.89 9.76
N GLY A 575 37.41 50.24 10.64
CA GLY A 575 37.44 50.57 12.08
C GLY A 575 36.59 49.74 13.04
N THR A 576 37.10 48.57 13.44
CA THR A 576 36.97 47.95 14.78
C THR A 576 35.62 48.07 15.51
N SER A 577 34.67 47.21 15.12
CA SER A 577 33.69 46.46 15.95
C SER A 577 32.49 46.11 15.08
N ALA A 578 32.49 44.92 14.49
CA ALA A 578 31.32 44.35 13.84
C ALA A 578 31.10 42.94 14.38
N ALA A 579 30.29 42.83 15.43
CA ALA A 579 29.57 41.61 15.72
C ALA A 579 28.42 41.54 14.70
N ILE A 580 28.48 40.59 13.77
CA ILE A 580 27.31 40.20 13.01
C ILE A 580 26.41 39.45 14.00
N VAL A 581 25.40 40.14 14.55
CA VAL A 581 24.27 39.48 15.18
C VAL A 581 23.39 38.96 14.06
N ALA A 582 23.74 37.79 13.52
CA ALA A 582 22.81 36.97 12.77
C ALA A 582 21.86 36.33 13.79
N GLY A 583 20.85 37.09 14.21
CA GLY A 583 19.76 36.59 15.03
C GLY A 583 18.83 35.73 14.16
N SER A 584 19.10 34.43 14.12
CA SER A 584 18.14 33.44 13.64
C SER A 584 16.94 33.42 14.58
N PHE A 585 15.82 34.03 14.19
CA PHE A 585 14.55 33.86 14.89
C PHE A 585 13.99 32.48 14.54
N PHE A 586 14.21 31.52 15.44
CA PHE A 586 13.39 30.31 15.53
C PHE A 586 12.06 30.71 16.19
N LEU A 587 10.97 30.71 15.43
CA LEU A 587 9.63 30.80 16.01
C LEU A 587 9.17 29.38 16.35
N SER A 588 9.42 28.97 17.59
CA SER A 588 8.80 27.79 18.18
C SER A 588 7.32 28.09 18.45
N LEU A 589 6.42 27.47 17.69
CA LEU A 589 4.98 27.51 17.94
C LEU A 589 4.67 26.65 19.18
N TYR A 590 4.44 27.34 20.30
CA TYR A 590 3.94 26.75 21.54
C TYR A 590 2.47 26.37 21.34
N THR A 591 2.15 25.08 21.42
CA THR A 591 0.80 24.54 21.42
C THR A 591 0.33 24.35 22.86
N GLY A 592 -0.89 24.80 23.18
CA GLY A 592 -1.57 24.49 24.43
C GLY A 592 -2.05 25.72 25.22
N GLY A 593 -3.29 26.12 24.99
CA GLY A 593 -4.02 27.11 25.78
C GLY A 593 -5.32 27.48 25.08
N ARG A 594 -6.44 26.87 25.51
CA ARG A 594 -7.79 27.19 24.99
C ARG A 594 -8.25 28.53 25.59
N TYR A 595 -8.88 29.37 24.78
CA TYR A 595 -9.68 30.50 25.28
C TYR A 595 -11.14 30.25 24.90
N LEU A 596 -12.02 30.20 25.90
CA LEU A 596 -13.47 30.05 25.73
C LEU A 596 -14.13 31.43 25.70
N CYS A 597 -14.63 31.86 24.53
CA CYS A 597 -15.59 32.95 24.44
C CYS A 597 -16.80 32.50 23.64
N GLN A 598 -17.95 32.36 24.31
CA GLN A 598 -19.25 32.25 23.66
C GLN A 598 -19.86 33.66 23.66
N PHE A 599 -19.85 34.35 22.51
CA PHE A 599 -20.38 35.71 22.42
C PHE A 599 -21.90 35.69 22.23
N SER A 600 -22.64 36.01 23.29
CA SER A 600 -24.01 36.53 23.20
C SER A 600 -24.01 38.03 23.54
N SER A 601 -25.01 38.76 23.06
CA SER A 601 -25.17 40.21 23.21
C SER A 601 -25.32 40.74 24.65
N THR A 602 -25.16 39.88 25.66
CA THR A 602 -25.28 40.22 27.09
C THR A 602 -24.03 39.89 27.92
N CYS A 603 -22.89 39.59 27.29
CA CYS A 603 -21.67 39.21 27.99
C CYS A 603 -21.10 40.38 28.81
N THR A 604 -21.12 40.26 30.14
CA THR A 604 -20.69 41.30 31.10
C THR A 604 -19.40 40.95 31.85
N LYS A 605 -18.86 39.73 31.68
CA LYS A 605 -17.65 39.26 32.38
C LYS A 605 -16.75 38.42 31.48
N VAL A 606 -15.43 38.51 31.71
CA VAL A 606 -14.40 37.73 31.01
C VAL A 606 -13.55 36.95 32.02
N VAL A 607 -13.20 35.70 31.70
CA VAL A 607 -12.32 34.83 32.51
C VAL A 607 -10.96 34.72 31.85
N LEU A 608 -9.91 34.82 32.67
CA LEU A 608 -8.54 34.46 32.30
C LEU A 608 -8.15 33.20 33.07
N GLU A 609 -7.85 32.11 32.36
CA GLU A 609 -7.17 30.95 32.95
C GLU A 609 -5.68 31.09 32.73
N ASP A 610 -4.94 31.33 33.82
CA ASP A 610 -3.50 31.19 33.86
C ASP A 610 -3.15 30.26 35.03
N ASN A 611 -2.46 29.14 34.73
CA ASN A 611 -1.87 28.24 35.72
C ASN A 611 -2.77 27.86 36.91
N ASN A 612 -3.98 27.35 36.66
CA ASN A 612 -4.94 26.82 37.67
C ASN A 612 -5.54 27.84 38.67
N LEU A 613 -5.65 29.13 38.33
CA LEU A 613 -6.45 30.09 39.09
C LEU A 613 -7.43 30.86 38.16
N GLU A 614 -8.73 30.74 38.42
CA GLU A 614 -9.78 31.53 37.74
C GLU A 614 -9.92 32.92 38.39
N ASN A 615 -9.71 33.99 37.60
CA ASN A 615 -10.06 35.35 38.00
C ASN A 615 -11.08 35.97 37.02
N TRP A 616 -12.13 36.58 37.58
CA TRP A 616 -13.25 37.18 36.83
C TRP A 616 -13.11 38.70 36.77
N PHE A 617 -13.18 39.29 35.57
CA PHE A 617 -13.12 40.74 35.37
C PHE A 617 -14.41 41.29 34.75
N ASP A 618 -14.79 42.51 35.13
CA ASP A 618 -15.96 43.23 34.61
C ASP A 618 -15.55 44.08 33.39
N LEU A 619 -16.32 44.01 32.30
CA LEU A 619 -15.92 44.58 31.00
C LEU A 619 -15.83 46.11 31.04
N ALA A 620 -16.61 46.77 31.90
CA ALA A 620 -16.64 48.23 32.04
C ALA A 620 -15.34 48.83 32.59
N ASP A 621 -14.54 48.03 33.33
CA ASP A 621 -13.26 48.47 33.88
C ASP A 621 -12.13 48.47 32.83
N LEU A 622 -12.30 47.73 31.71
CA LEU A 622 -11.29 47.58 30.66
C LEU A 622 -11.39 48.61 29.52
N ILE A 623 -12.60 49.10 29.23
CA ILE A 623 -12.90 49.99 28.08
C ILE A 623 -13.52 51.34 28.49
N GLY A 624 -13.71 51.56 29.79
CA GLY A 624 -14.23 52.81 30.36
C GLY A 624 -15.76 52.86 30.44
N PRO A 625 -16.33 53.67 31.37
CA PRO A 625 -17.76 53.66 31.64
C PRO A 625 -18.56 54.30 30.49
N GLY A 626 -19.49 53.51 29.92
CA GLY A 626 -20.45 53.97 28.91
C GLY A 626 -20.19 53.51 27.47
N ALA A 627 -19.13 52.74 27.21
CA ALA A 627 -18.85 52.21 25.88
C ALA A 627 -19.67 50.94 25.58
N SER A 628 -20.34 50.91 24.42
CA SER A 628 -20.92 49.69 23.85
C SER A 628 -20.00 49.12 22.77
N LEU A 629 -20.00 47.79 22.56
CA LEU A 629 -19.23 47.13 21.49
C LEU A 629 -19.58 47.65 20.08
N LEU A 630 -20.74 48.31 19.91
CA LEU A 630 -21.14 48.95 18.65
C LEU A 630 -20.45 50.30 18.40
N ASP A 631 -20.10 51.06 19.44
CA ASP A 631 -19.46 52.38 19.29
C ASP A 631 -17.96 52.28 18.93
N ALA A 632 -17.36 51.09 19.07
CA ALA A 632 -15.97 50.81 18.72
C ALA A 632 -15.76 50.41 17.24
N GLY A 633 -16.80 50.47 16.40
CA GLY A 633 -16.67 50.22 14.96
C GLY A 633 -16.36 48.76 14.57
N LEU A 634 -16.56 47.80 15.47
CA LEU A 634 -16.40 46.38 15.20
C LEU A 634 -17.63 45.81 14.46
N ASN A 635 -17.81 46.20 13.21
CA ASN A 635 -18.69 45.47 12.30
C ASN A 635 -17.89 44.32 11.65
N GLY A 636 -18.19 43.10 12.09
CA GLY A 636 -18.14 41.93 11.19
C GLY A 636 -16.80 41.23 10.94
N SER A 637 -15.74 41.46 11.70
CA SER A 637 -14.49 40.67 11.55
C SER A 637 -13.90 40.24 12.89
N LEU A 638 -14.01 38.94 13.18
CA LEU A 638 -13.47 38.26 14.35
C LEU A 638 -11.96 38.04 14.17
N ALA A 639 -11.13 38.97 14.64
CA ALA A 639 -9.69 38.73 14.82
C ALA A 639 -9.40 38.35 16.27
N ALA A 640 -8.63 37.26 16.45
CA ALA A 640 -8.14 36.84 17.75
C ALA A 640 -7.19 37.92 18.34
N LEU A 641 -7.56 38.49 19.49
CA LEU A 641 -6.70 39.40 20.24
C LEU A 641 -5.66 38.58 21.02
N ARG A 642 -4.37 38.78 20.73
CA ARG A 642 -3.28 38.34 21.62
C ARG A 642 -2.92 39.48 22.56
N LEU A 643 -2.93 39.18 23.86
CA LEU A 643 -2.44 40.07 24.91
C LEU A 643 -0.99 39.71 25.21
N ALA A 644 -0.08 40.66 25.02
CA ALA A 644 1.30 40.53 25.49
C ALA A 644 1.51 41.45 26.69
N ASN A 645 1.93 40.88 27.82
CA ASN A 645 2.36 41.63 28.99
C ASN A 645 3.87 41.83 28.92
N ILE A 646 4.29 43.07 28.64
CA ILE A 646 5.70 43.46 28.67
C ILE A 646 5.83 44.54 29.73
N GLY A 647 6.45 44.21 30.86
CA GLY A 647 6.78 45.19 31.90
C GLY A 647 5.57 45.79 32.65
N GLY A 648 4.44 45.08 32.73
CA GLY A 648 3.25 45.53 33.46
C GLY A 648 2.31 46.44 32.66
N LEU A 649 2.57 46.63 31.36
CA LEU A 649 1.67 47.29 30.42
C LEU A 649 1.16 46.27 29.40
N ILE A 650 -0.14 46.38 29.11
CA ILE A 650 -0.87 45.49 28.20
C ILE A 650 -0.87 46.11 26.80
N TYR A 651 -0.37 45.37 25.81
CA TYR A 651 -0.38 45.78 24.41
C TYR A 651 -1.33 44.92 23.57
N PHE A 652 -1.99 45.58 22.62
CA PHE A 652 -2.78 44.94 21.57
C PHE A 652 -1.91 44.80 20.31
N VAL A 653 -1.72 43.59 19.81
CA VAL A 653 -0.99 43.35 18.55
C VAL A 653 -1.93 42.66 17.57
N GLY A 654 -2.36 43.41 16.56
CA GLY A 654 -3.11 42.91 15.40
C GLY A 654 -2.26 42.96 14.14
N ALA A 655 -2.35 41.93 13.30
CA ALA A 655 -1.80 41.95 11.95
C ALA A 655 -2.67 42.88 11.07
N GLY A 656 -2.07 43.93 10.51
CA GLY A 656 -2.78 44.89 9.65
C GLY A 656 -2.14 46.27 9.67
N SER A 657 -1.12 46.49 8.83
CA SER A 657 -0.29 47.71 8.82
C SER A 657 -0.92 48.95 8.16
N GLU A 658 -2.17 48.92 7.70
CA GLU A 658 -2.83 50.12 7.12
C GLU A 658 -3.87 50.78 8.04
N ILE A 659 -4.45 50.05 9.00
CA ILE A 659 -5.45 50.60 9.93
C ILE A 659 -4.76 51.42 11.03
N ILE A 660 -3.59 50.97 11.49
CA ILE A 660 -2.80 51.66 12.52
C ILE A 660 -2.33 53.04 12.03
N CYS A 661 -1.99 53.19 10.74
CA CYS A 661 -1.59 54.49 10.18
C CYS A 661 -2.72 55.51 10.15
N ASN A 662 -3.98 55.10 9.93
CA ASN A 662 -5.13 56.03 9.92
C ASN A 662 -5.67 56.31 11.32
N ILE A 663 -5.58 55.36 12.25
CA ILE A 663 -5.96 55.57 13.67
C ILE A 663 -4.92 56.46 14.38
N LEU A 664 -3.62 56.23 14.19
CA LEU A 664 -2.57 57.11 14.75
C LEU A 664 -2.65 58.53 14.21
N ARG A 665 -3.03 58.72 12.93
CA ARG A 665 -3.15 60.04 12.31
C ARG A 665 -4.39 60.83 12.77
N ALA A 666 -5.42 60.15 13.29
CA ALA A 666 -6.61 60.77 13.86
C ALA A 666 -6.53 60.96 15.38
N ALA A 667 -5.65 60.23 16.07
CA ALA A 667 -5.49 60.25 17.53
C ALA A 667 -4.31 61.09 18.04
N PHE A 668 -3.47 61.65 17.16
CA PHE A 668 -2.34 62.51 17.54
C PHE A 668 -2.62 63.99 17.26
N ASP A 669 -2.68 64.81 18.32
CA ASP A 669 -2.40 66.24 18.22
C ASP A 669 -0.86 66.39 18.15
N PRO A 670 -0.27 67.00 17.10
CA PRO A 670 1.17 67.21 17.00
C PRO A 670 1.76 68.04 18.17
N ASN A 671 0.93 68.67 18.99
CA ASN A 671 1.34 69.43 20.17
C ASN A 671 1.53 68.57 21.44
N ASP A 672 1.16 67.28 21.43
CA ASP A 672 1.25 66.41 22.63
C ASP A 672 2.63 65.74 22.82
N ILE A 673 3.59 65.96 21.92
CA ILE A 673 4.95 65.44 22.08
C ILE A 673 5.86 66.55 22.63
N THR A 674 6.14 66.49 23.94
CA THR A 674 7.21 67.29 24.54
C THR A 674 8.55 66.57 24.41
N GLY A 675 9.49 67.18 23.70
CA GLY A 675 10.86 66.68 23.57
C GLY A 675 11.64 66.76 24.90
N PRO A 676 12.77 66.04 25.03
CA PRO A 676 13.63 66.12 26.21
C PRO A 676 14.13 67.57 26.45
N ALA A 677 14.24 67.96 27.72
CA ALA A 677 14.62 69.32 28.10
C ALA A 677 15.95 69.77 27.45
N GLY A 678 15.87 70.78 26.56
CA GLY A 678 17.03 71.42 25.93
C GLY A 678 16.99 71.48 24.39
N PHE A 679 16.05 70.79 23.73
CA PHE A 679 15.86 70.86 22.28
C PHE A 679 14.52 71.55 21.98
N GLY A 680 14.57 72.72 21.34
CA GLY A 680 13.39 73.55 21.04
C GLY A 680 12.48 73.00 19.94
N ASP A 681 11.42 73.75 19.66
CA ASP A 681 10.19 73.40 18.92
C ASP A 681 10.34 73.09 17.41
N GLU A 682 11.37 72.36 16.98
CA GLU A 682 11.44 71.86 15.61
C GLU A 682 10.89 70.43 15.53
N HIS A 683 9.80 70.28 14.75
CA HIS A 683 9.02 69.07 14.56
C HIS A 683 9.87 67.92 13.98
N TRP A 684 9.89 66.78 14.68
CA TRP A 684 10.47 65.53 14.19
C TRP A 684 9.37 64.66 13.58
N VAL A 685 9.67 64.02 12.44
CA VAL A 685 8.90 62.90 11.87
C VAL A 685 9.68 61.62 12.04
#